data_AF-A0A1I1HPW2-F1
#
_entry.id   AF-A0A1I1HPW2-F1
#
_cell.length_a   1.000
_cell.length_b   1.000
_cell.length_c   1.000
_cell.angle_alpha   90.00
_cell.angle_beta   90.00
_cell.angle_gamma   90.00
#
_symmetry.space_group_name_H-M   'P 1'
#
loop_
_entity.id
_entity.type
_entity.pdbx_description
1 polymer ?
#
loop_
_entity_poly.entity_id
_entity_poly.type
_entity_poly.pdbx_seq_one_letter_code
_entity_poly.pdbx_strand_id
1 'polypeptide(L)'
;MKRVFKSSITAAIFAGTFFSGFPVHSPGPVNANQLKDSAQSQVSQSQSSLDLSIVNDDKLIDALIKRGVISKNASEANKQKALKNYIAFKGKADKVQIADPLAPKAKAAEAEKRNKFKNYNKGHKGKTNLKGKNHPDPVKETPYTGAKQSVKVLTLMVEYSNFEHNKIQPGETDNYYKDYDTKHYEDMIFGANGVKGPNGENLVSQKQYYEQQSGGTFTVEGKAYGWLKVPGTAKYYGADNGNGGHDNLSPGGARKLVADTYNAAKAAGIPLQDYDLEDPHDLDGDGNLKEPDGLVDHLQIIHSGMGQEAGGGTLGDDAIWSHRSAVLYDPDGREKGLPGFYDYTMMPEDGATGVFAHEFGHDLGLPDEYDTQYTGTGEAIGYWSIMASGSWAGKIPGAEPTGFSPWAKSYFQSTMGGNWTNPTVVDLADVTKKGTSFLLDQANSPNGQNQQAVQVNLPQKKTPINTPAAGTYEYWGGQKDEMDNSMVTNVDLTGKKSATLTFDAWYDMEEQWDYAFVQVSEDGGKTWKSVGNNHTRSDVVAEGYPTIINSMPGFTGNSNGWQAESFDLSAYAGKNIQLRLRSATDWGSSLTGFFADNIKVTADGQELINDGGENGTSPFTLNGFTKMDGNKLTNHYYLLEWRNHQGVDQGLADIARGNSLMSYDGGLVVWYVDDSFNDNWTGTHPGDGFLGVVDAHDDTNLHWSTGQEASTRYHLADAAFNFLPTSGLNLNYPEQTLTLPSERGIALFNDSKDYNNPYMPDAGRNIGHYGLKVIVDEQATDKSVGAITITK
;
A
#
# COMPACT_ATOMS: atom_id res chain seq x y z
N MET A 1 -37.78 -49.10 -9.41
CA MET A 1 -39.21 -48.93 -9.74
C MET A 1 -39.35 -47.58 -10.43
N LYS A 2 -39.69 -47.58 -11.74
CA LYS A 2 -40.26 -46.53 -12.64
C LYS A 2 -39.99 -45.03 -12.32
N ARG A 3 -39.66 -44.09 -13.23
CA ARG A 3 -39.47 -43.96 -14.70
C ARG A 3 -38.87 -42.54 -14.89
N VAL A 4 -37.72 -42.29 -15.54
CA VAL A 4 -37.47 -41.99 -16.97
C VAL A 4 -38.46 -41.00 -17.64
N PHE A 5 -38.03 -39.78 -18.07
CA PHE A 5 -37.70 -39.41 -19.47
C PHE A 5 -37.62 -37.88 -19.80
N LYS A 6 -36.56 -37.51 -20.57
CA LYS A 6 -36.44 -36.59 -21.74
C LYS A 6 -36.96 -35.13 -21.64
N SER A 7 -36.10 -34.12 -21.74
CA SER A 7 -35.47 -33.51 -22.95
C SER A 7 -36.42 -32.80 -23.92
N SER A 8 -36.18 -31.53 -24.23
CA SER A 8 -36.22 -31.00 -25.61
C SER A 8 -35.69 -29.57 -25.71
N ILE A 9 -34.87 -29.38 -26.74
CA ILE A 9 -34.33 -28.16 -27.33
C ILE A 9 -35.44 -27.41 -28.06
N THR A 10 -35.45 -26.07 -28.04
CA THR A 10 -35.92 -25.28 -29.20
C THR A 10 -35.26 -23.90 -29.21
N ALA A 11 -34.51 -23.63 -30.29
CA ALA A 11 -34.06 -22.30 -30.68
C ALA A 11 -35.17 -21.60 -31.48
N ALA A 12 -35.30 -20.28 -31.34
CA ALA A 12 -36.03 -19.45 -32.29
C ALA A 12 -35.38 -18.06 -32.39
N ILE A 13 -34.86 -17.77 -33.59
CA ILE A 13 -34.44 -16.47 -34.08
C ILE A 13 -35.68 -15.70 -34.54
N PHE A 14 -35.78 -14.41 -34.23
CA PHE A 14 -36.50 -13.45 -35.07
C PHE A 14 -35.81 -12.07 -35.02
N ALA A 15 -35.52 -11.55 -36.21
CA ALA A 15 -35.06 -10.20 -36.49
C ALA A 15 -36.27 -9.25 -36.68
N GLY A 16 -36.09 -7.93 -36.47
CA GLY A 16 -37.11 -6.93 -36.81
C GLY A 16 -36.86 -5.49 -36.33
N THR A 17 -36.18 -4.74 -37.18
CA THR A 17 -35.98 -3.28 -37.38
C THR A 17 -36.99 -2.20 -36.88
N PHE A 18 -36.40 -1.04 -36.50
CA PHE A 18 -36.77 0.41 -36.67
C PHE A 18 -38.07 1.02 -36.06
N PHE A 19 -37.94 1.97 -35.12
CA PHE A 19 -38.08 3.44 -35.31
C PHE A 19 -38.07 4.24 -33.97
N SER A 20 -37.29 5.34 -33.98
CA SER A 20 -37.45 6.63 -33.28
C SER A 20 -38.01 6.73 -31.86
N GLY A 21 -37.21 7.33 -30.98
CA GLY A 21 -37.70 8.09 -29.83
C GLY A 21 -36.57 8.36 -28.84
N PHE A 22 -35.92 9.52 -28.95
CA PHE A 22 -35.11 10.04 -27.86
C PHE A 22 -36.04 10.45 -26.71
N PRO A 23 -35.80 9.99 -25.47
CA PRO A 23 -35.96 10.84 -24.32
C PRO A 23 -34.57 11.24 -23.86
N VAL A 24 -34.27 12.53 -24.04
CA VAL A 24 -33.26 13.25 -23.28
C VAL A 24 -33.50 12.93 -21.80
N HIS A 25 -32.66 12.08 -21.21
CA HIS A 25 -32.58 11.95 -19.77
C HIS A 25 -31.55 12.98 -19.31
N SER A 26 -32.04 14.07 -18.70
CA SER A 26 -31.21 14.87 -17.81
C SER A 26 -30.63 13.96 -16.72
N PRO A 27 -29.32 14.00 -16.42
CA PRO A 27 -28.76 13.22 -15.32
C PRO A 27 -29.23 13.87 -14.01
N GLY A 28 -30.20 13.23 -13.36
CA GLY A 28 -30.55 13.50 -11.97
C GLY A 28 -29.55 12.84 -11.01
N PRO A 29 -29.56 13.21 -9.72
CA PRO A 29 -28.70 12.62 -8.70
C PRO A 29 -28.97 11.12 -8.53
N VAL A 30 -27.98 10.41 -7.99
CA VAL A 30 -28.01 8.96 -7.68
C VAL A 30 -29.37 8.55 -7.12
N ASN A 31 -30.08 7.68 -7.85
CA ASN A 31 -31.43 7.28 -7.48
C ASN A 31 -31.38 6.18 -6.42
N ALA A 32 -32.12 6.34 -5.31
CA ALA A 32 -32.13 5.42 -4.16
C ALA A 32 -32.44 3.94 -4.50
N ASN A 33 -32.95 3.67 -5.70
CA ASN A 33 -33.20 2.31 -6.18
C ASN A 33 -31.92 1.58 -6.64
N GLN A 34 -30.87 2.27 -7.10
CA GLN A 34 -29.61 1.61 -7.48
C GLN A 34 -28.83 1.07 -6.29
N LEU A 35 -29.02 1.66 -5.09
CA LEU A 35 -28.46 1.18 -3.82
C LEU A 35 -29.24 0.00 -3.21
N LYS A 36 -30.44 -0.30 -3.75
CA LYS A 36 -31.29 -1.42 -3.30
C LYS A 36 -31.12 -2.70 -4.13
N ASP A 37 -30.80 -2.58 -5.42
CA ASP A 37 -30.83 -3.70 -6.37
C ASP A 37 -29.48 -4.39 -6.66
N SER A 38 -28.38 -4.00 -5.99
CA SER A 38 -27.10 -4.75 -6.01
C SER A 38 -27.12 -6.00 -5.12
N ALA A 39 -28.29 -6.63 -5.01
CA ALA A 39 -28.54 -7.84 -4.26
C ALA A 39 -28.40 -9.09 -5.14
N GLN A 40 -27.18 -9.40 -5.61
CA GLN A 40 -26.83 -10.77 -5.99
C GLN A 40 -25.31 -10.95 -6.11
N SER A 41 -24.84 -12.02 -5.48
CA SER A 41 -23.46 -12.50 -5.36
C SER A 41 -22.68 -12.53 -6.68
N GLN A 42 -21.56 -11.81 -6.72
CA GLN A 42 -20.22 -12.29 -7.12
C GLN A 42 -19.21 -11.26 -6.59
N VAL A 43 -18.37 -11.66 -5.63
CA VAL A 43 -17.20 -10.86 -5.23
C VAL A 43 -16.19 -11.01 -6.35
N SER A 44 -16.23 -10.13 -7.35
CA SER A 44 -15.05 -9.92 -8.18
C SER A 44 -14.12 -9.02 -7.39
N GLN A 45 -12.98 -9.55 -6.97
CA GLN A 45 -11.91 -8.78 -6.35
C GLN A 45 -11.42 -7.73 -7.36
N SER A 46 -11.74 -6.46 -7.11
CA SER A 46 -11.19 -5.32 -7.84
C SER A 46 -10.53 -4.41 -6.83
N GLN A 47 -9.31 -3.96 -7.12
CA GLN A 47 -8.63 -2.91 -6.38
C GLN A 47 -9.55 -1.70 -6.21
N SER A 48 -9.67 -1.19 -4.99
CA SER A 48 -10.39 0.06 -4.73
C SER A 48 -9.59 1.21 -5.35
N SER A 49 -10.26 2.15 -6.00
CA SER A 49 -9.62 3.37 -6.51
C SER A 49 -9.51 4.50 -5.47
N LEU A 50 -10.02 4.32 -4.26
CA LEU A 50 -10.07 5.34 -3.22
C LEU A 50 -8.84 5.23 -2.32
N ASP A 51 -8.26 6.36 -1.92
CA ASP A 51 -7.55 6.43 -0.65
C ASP A 51 -8.61 6.44 0.46
N LEU A 52 -8.48 5.49 1.37
CA LEU A 52 -9.44 5.26 2.41
C LEU A 52 -8.91 5.60 3.81
N SER A 53 -7.61 5.88 3.98
CA SER A 53 -7.12 6.43 5.26
C SER A 53 -7.81 7.76 5.55
N ILE A 54 -8.11 8.52 4.49
CA ILE A 54 -8.78 9.82 4.50
C ILE A 54 -10.30 9.72 4.66
N VAL A 55 -10.88 8.52 4.75
CA VAL A 55 -12.34 8.39 4.89
C VAL A 55 -12.79 8.79 6.30
N ASN A 56 -13.72 9.73 6.35
CA ASN A 56 -14.41 10.07 7.58
C ASN A 56 -15.77 9.38 7.65
N ASP A 57 -15.78 8.19 8.25
CA ASP A 57 -16.96 7.32 8.39
C ASP A 57 -18.18 8.07 8.95
N ASP A 58 -17.98 8.84 10.02
CA ASP A 58 -19.04 9.58 10.72
C ASP A 58 -19.63 10.68 9.83
N LYS A 59 -18.77 11.47 9.16
CA LYS A 59 -19.22 12.54 8.25
C LYS A 59 -19.91 11.98 7.01
N LEU A 60 -19.45 10.86 6.47
CA LEU A 60 -20.13 10.18 5.35
C LEU A 60 -21.52 9.68 5.76
N ILE A 61 -21.65 9.05 6.93
CA ILE A 61 -22.96 8.61 7.45
C ILE A 61 -23.89 9.82 7.62
N ASP A 62 -23.42 10.90 8.23
CA ASP A 62 -24.18 12.14 8.39
C ASP A 62 -24.61 12.73 7.04
N ALA A 63 -23.72 12.75 6.05
CA ALA A 63 -24.02 13.22 4.70
C ALA A 63 -25.06 12.32 4.01
N LEU A 64 -24.98 11.00 4.14
CA LEU A 64 -25.96 10.05 3.60
C LEU A 64 -27.34 10.24 4.25
N ILE A 65 -27.39 10.53 5.56
CA ILE A 65 -28.63 10.86 6.28
C ILE A 65 -29.21 12.19 5.80
N LYS A 66 -28.39 13.25 5.72
CA LYS A 66 -28.81 14.59 5.26
C LYS A 66 -29.36 14.56 3.83
N ARG A 67 -28.78 13.73 2.96
CA ARG A 67 -29.23 13.49 1.58
C ARG A 67 -30.48 12.61 1.47
N GLY A 68 -30.94 12.01 2.58
CA GLY A 68 -32.09 11.11 2.60
C GLY A 68 -31.82 9.73 2.00
N VAL A 69 -30.55 9.37 1.77
CA VAL A 69 -30.14 8.04 1.32
C VAL A 69 -30.41 7.01 2.42
N ILE A 70 -30.17 7.40 3.67
CA ILE A 70 -30.45 6.60 4.87
C ILE A 70 -31.42 7.40 5.74
N SER A 71 -32.37 6.71 6.39
CA SER A 71 -33.23 7.34 7.41
C SER A 71 -32.40 7.83 8.59
N LYS A 72 -32.70 9.02 9.11
CA LYS A 72 -32.11 9.51 10.38
C LYS A 72 -32.31 8.52 11.53
N ASN A 73 -33.43 7.80 11.53
CA ASN A 73 -33.76 6.80 12.55
C ASN A 73 -33.34 5.37 12.14
N ALA A 74 -32.49 5.21 11.12
CA ALA A 74 -31.98 3.90 10.75
C ALA A 74 -31.12 3.34 11.90
N SER A 75 -31.22 2.03 12.15
CA SER A 75 -30.32 1.37 13.08
C SER A 75 -28.87 1.52 12.61
N GLU A 76 -27.92 1.48 13.55
CA GLU A 76 -26.50 1.61 13.23
C GLU A 76 -26.03 0.54 12.23
N ALA A 77 -26.51 -0.70 12.33
CA ALA A 77 -26.18 -1.76 11.37
C ALA A 77 -26.56 -1.38 9.94
N ASN A 78 -27.67 -0.66 9.77
CA ASN A 78 -28.10 -0.17 8.47
C ASN A 78 -27.27 1.04 8.02
N LYS A 79 -26.82 1.90 8.95
CA LYS A 79 -25.90 3.02 8.66
C LYS A 79 -24.55 2.50 8.18
N GLN A 80 -23.93 1.58 8.92
CA GLN A 80 -22.66 0.94 8.58
C GLN A 80 -22.73 0.14 7.28
N LYS A 81 -23.81 -0.62 7.08
CA LYS A 81 -24.05 -1.33 5.81
C LYS A 81 -24.16 -0.36 4.63
N ALA A 82 -24.84 0.77 4.81
CA ALA A 82 -24.97 1.76 3.77
C ALA A 82 -23.64 2.50 3.49
N LEU A 83 -22.84 2.77 4.53
CA LEU A 83 -21.48 3.29 4.38
C LEU A 83 -20.61 2.32 3.56
N LYS A 84 -20.56 1.04 3.94
CA LYS A 84 -19.81 0.01 3.19
C LYS A 84 -20.27 -0.08 1.74
N ASN A 85 -21.58 -0.06 1.49
CA ASN A 85 -22.13 -0.06 0.13
C ASN A 85 -21.76 1.19 -0.66
N TYR A 86 -21.75 2.36 -0.02
CA TYR A 86 -21.37 3.62 -0.64
C TYR A 86 -19.88 3.59 -1.03
N ILE A 87 -18.99 3.24 -0.09
CA ILE A 87 -17.54 3.13 -0.34
C ILE A 87 -17.26 2.12 -1.45
N ALA A 88 -17.85 0.92 -1.38
CA ALA A 88 -17.68 -0.10 -2.43
C ALA A 88 -18.20 0.36 -3.81
N PHE A 89 -19.24 1.20 -3.83
CA PHE A 89 -19.76 1.76 -5.09
C PHE A 89 -18.83 2.84 -5.66
N LYS A 90 -18.28 3.71 -4.80
CA LYS A 90 -17.33 4.79 -5.18
C LYS A 90 -15.92 4.27 -5.49
N GLY A 91 -15.53 3.13 -4.92
CA GLY A 91 -14.23 2.50 -5.13
C GLY A 91 -14.13 1.63 -6.37
N LYS A 92 -15.17 1.57 -7.22
CA LYS A 92 -15.05 0.87 -8.49
C LYS A 92 -14.08 1.59 -9.42
N ALA A 93 -13.03 0.89 -9.84
CA ALA A 93 -12.06 1.40 -10.79
C ALA A 93 -12.73 1.86 -12.10
N ASP A 94 -12.23 2.97 -12.64
CA ASP A 94 -12.61 3.42 -13.97
C ASP A 94 -12.08 2.43 -15.03
N LYS A 95 -12.90 2.11 -16.03
CA LYS A 95 -12.56 1.16 -17.09
C LYS A 95 -11.70 1.79 -18.19
N VAL A 96 -11.50 3.11 -18.14
CA VAL A 96 -10.73 3.85 -19.13
C VAL A 96 -9.25 3.83 -18.76
N GLN A 97 -8.50 2.89 -19.34
CA GLN A 97 -7.04 2.92 -19.32
C GLN A 97 -6.55 3.86 -20.43
N ILE A 98 -5.93 4.97 -20.02
CA ILE A 98 -5.19 5.85 -20.93
C ILE A 98 -3.72 5.41 -20.85
N ALA A 99 -3.07 5.26 -21.99
CA ALA A 99 -1.65 4.94 -22.02
C ALA A 99 -0.85 6.08 -21.34
N ASP A 100 -0.17 5.74 -20.25
CA ASP A 100 0.77 6.63 -19.57
C ASP A 100 2.19 6.24 -19.98
N PRO A 101 2.90 7.10 -20.74
CA PRO A 101 4.25 6.79 -21.21
C PRO A 101 5.30 6.76 -20.09
N LEU A 102 5.02 7.35 -18.91
CA LEU A 102 5.96 7.41 -17.79
C LEU A 102 5.72 6.30 -16.76
N ALA A 103 4.52 5.70 -16.74
CA ALA A 103 4.16 4.65 -15.78
C ALA A 103 5.18 3.50 -15.65
N PRO A 104 5.80 2.97 -16.73
CA PRO A 104 6.83 1.94 -16.59
C PRO A 104 8.05 2.42 -15.79
N LYS A 105 8.52 3.65 -16.03
CA LYS A 105 9.67 4.23 -15.32
C LYS A 105 9.35 4.53 -13.86
N ALA A 106 8.18 5.13 -13.60
CA ALA A 106 7.73 5.39 -12.24
C ALA A 106 7.62 4.08 -11.43
N LYS A 107 7.05 3.01 -12.02
CA LYS A 107 7.00 1.68 -11.40
C LYS A 107 8.39 1.11 -11.13
N ALA A 108 9.32 1.25 -12.08
CA ALA A 108 10.70 0.77 -11.92
C ALA A 108 11.43 1.49 -10.78
N ALA A 109 11.31 2.82 -10.69
CA ALA A 109 11.88 3.61 -9.61
C ALA A 109 11.30 3.22 -8.25
N GLU A 110 9.98 3.04 -8.15
CA GLU A 110 9.34 2.54 -6.94
C GLU A 110 9.78 1.11 -6.57
N ALA A 111 9.96 0.23 -7.56
CA ALA A 111 10.51 -1.09 -7.34
C ALA A 111 11.96 -1.04 -6.81
N GLU A 112 12.78 -0.11 -7.31
CA GLU A 112 14.13 0.13 -6.80
C GLU A 112 14.12 0.58 -5.33
N LYS A 113 13.29 1.56 -4.97
CA LYS A 113 13.12 2.02 -3.58
C LYS A 113 12.70 0.87 -2.66
N ARG A 114 11.69 0.07 -3.07
CA ARG A 114 11.27 -1.13 -2.32
C ARG A 114 12.40 -2.16 -2.17
N ASN A 115 13.18 -2.38 -3.21
CA ASN A 115 14.33 -3.30 -3.16
C ASN A 115 15.43 -2.79 -2.22
N LYS A 116 15.70 -1.49 -2.24
CA LYS A 116 16.64 -0.82 -1.32
C LYS A 116 16.23 -1.04 0.13
N PHE A 117 14.95 -0.84 0.44
CA PHE A 117 14.42 -1.08 1.79
C PHE A 117 14.47 -2.57 2.20
N LYS A 118 14.05 -3.49 1.32
CA LYS A 118 14.15 -4.94 1.59
C LYS A 118 15.59 -5.39 1.86
N ASN A 119 16.58 -4.76 1.22
CA ASN A 119 17.99 -5.06 1.45
C ASN A 119 18.54 -4.40 2.71
N TYR A 120 18.06 -3.20 3.07
CA TYR A 120 18.37 -2.53 4.33
C TYR A 120 18.02 -3.41 5.54
N ASN A 121 16.85 -4.05 5.51
CA ASN A 121 16.39 -4.92 6.60
C ASN A 121 17.15 -6.26 6.73
N LYS A 122 17.99 -6.63 5.75
CA LYS A 122 18.78 -7.89 5.77
C LYS A 122 20.14 -7.78 6.48
N GLY A 123 20.61 -6.58 6.84
CA GLY A 123 22.05 -6.36 7.08
C GLY A 123 22.48 -5.61 8.35
N HIS A 124 21.58 -5.07 9.15
CA HIS A 124 21.96 -4.13 10.22
C HIS A 124 22.24 -4.78 11.57
N LYS A 125 23.36 -5.48 11.72
CA LYS A 125 23.80 -5.93 13.06
C LYS A 125 24.16 -4.72 13.93
N GLY A 126 23.21 -4.31 14.77
CA GLY A 126 23.42 -3.29 15.79
C GLY A 126 24.44 -3.77 16.82
N LYS A 127 25.18 -2.84 17.43
CA LYS A 127 26.03 -3.17 18.57
C LYS A 127 25.12 -3.55 19.75
N THR A 128 25.15 -4.82 20.14
CA THR A 128 24.55 -5.30 21.39
C THR A 128 25.35 -4.77 22.56
N ASN A 129 24.98 -3.61 23.05
CA ASN A 129 25.35 -3.19 24.39
C ASN A 129 24.22 -2.31 24.87
N LEU A 130 23.59 -2.66 26.00
CA LEU A 130 23.19 -1.71 27.03
C LEU A 130 22.81 -2.53 28.28
N LYS A 131 23.50 -2.25 29.39
CA LYS A 131 23.08 -2.66 30.73
C LYS A 131 22.12 -1.57 31.23
N GLY A 132 20.84 -1.89 31.38
CA GLY A 132 19.86 -0.97 31.97
C GLY A 132 19.99 -0.90 33.49
N LYS A 133 19.85 0.30 34.06
CA LYS A 133 19.56 0.54 35.49
C LYS A 133 18.14 0.06 35.80
N ASN A 134 17.80 -0.14 37.08
CA ASN A 134 16.45 -0.55 37.51
C ASN A 134 15.34 0.44 37.07
N HIS A 135 15.63 1.74 36.88
CA HIS A 135 14.66 2.74 36.42
C HIS A 135 15.32 3.66 35.37
N PRO A 136 14.75 3.79 34.15
CA PRO A 136 15.33 4.64 33.11
C PRO A 136 15.12 6.13 33.43
N ASP A 137 16.08 6.95 33.00
CA ASP A 137 15.95 8.41 33.05
C ASP A 137 15.04 8.88 31.88
N PRO A 138 14.27 9.97 32.01
CA PRO A 138 13.54 10.57 30.89
C PRO A 138 14.40 10.86 29.67
N VAL A 139 13.81 10.82 28.48
CA VAL A 139 14.48 11.08 27.21
C VAL A 139 15.12 12.47 27.22
N LYS A 140 16.31 12.56 26.61
CA LYS A 140 17.02 13.82 26.44
C LYS A 140 17.49 13.93 25.00
N GLU A 141 16.90 14.87 24.28
CA GLU A 141 17.26 15.11 22.89
C GLU A 141 18.33 16.20 22.76
N THR A 142 19.21 16.02 21.78
CA THR A 142 20.08 17.10 21.32
C THR A 142 19.53 17.61 19.99
N PRO A 143 19.15 18.90 19.88
CA PRO A 143 18.64 19.43 18.63
C PRO A 143 19.62 19.20 17.48
N TYR A 144 19.11 18.67 16.36
CA TYR A 144 19.91 18.55 15.14
C TYR A 144 20.23 19.94 14.59
N THR A 145 21.52 20.18 14.32
CA THR A 145 22.04 21.47 13.80
C THR A 145 22.79 21.30 12.47
N GLY A 146 22.77 20.09 11.89
CA GLY A 146 23.42 19.79 10.63
C GLY A 146 22.60 20.21 9.40
N ALA A 147 23.06 19.78 8.22
CA ALA A 147 22.38 20.05 6.97
C ALA A 147 21.08 19.24 6.87
N LYS A 148 19.98 19.92 6.52
CA LYS A 148 18.69 19.28 6.27
C LYS A 148 18.61 18.90 4.79
N GLN A 149 18.10 17.70 4.50
CA GLN A 149 17.51 17.44 3.20
C GLN A 149 16.22 18.25 3.12
N SER A 150 16.14 19.13 2.12
CA SER A 150 14.98 19.95 1.88
C SER A 150 14.41 19.59 0.52
N VAL A 151 13.11 19.35 0.50
CA VAL A 151 12.33 19.12 -0.72
C VAL A 151 11.40 20.31 -0.93
N LYS A 152 11.20 20.70 -2.20
CA LYS A 152 10.33 21.82 -2.53
C LYS A 152 8.97 21.35 -3.00
N VAL A 153 7.92 21.79 -2.31
CA VAL A 153 6.53 21.46 -2.62
C VAL A 153 5.83 22.66 -3.23
N LEU A 154 5.28 22.47 -4.43
CA LEU A 154 4.41 23.44 -5.08
C LEU A 154 2.96 23.20 -4.62
N THR A 155 2.40 24.15 -3.89
CA THR A 155 0.99 24.09 -3.47
C THR A 155 0.16 25.06 -4.29
N LEU A 156 -0.84 24.54 -5.02
CA LEU A 156 -1.76 25.30 -5.86
C LEU A 156 -3.19 25.21 -5.34
N MET A 157 -3.74 26.33 -4.88
CA MET A 157 -5.15 26.43 -4.49
C MET A 157 -5.99 26.80 -5.71
N VAL A 158 -7.04 26.05 -5.98
CA VAL A 158 -7.90 26.21 -7.16
C VAL A 158 -9.37 26.27 -6.81
N GLU A 159 -10.08 27.20 -7.42
CA GLU A 159 -11.51 27.36 -7.27
C GLU A 159 -12.26 27.20 -8.58
N TYR A 160 -13.48 26.68 -8.50
CA TYR A 160 -14.28 26.36 -9.67
C TYR A 160 -14.97 27.60 -10.25
N SER A 161 -15.39 27.52 -11.52
CA SER A 161 -16.12 28.61 -12.17
C SER A 161 -17.42 29.01 -11.45
N ASN A 162 -18.06 28.07 -10.74
CA ASN A 162 -19.35 28.24 -10.07
C ASN A 162 -19.33 28.07 -8.55
N PHE A 163 -18.17 27.74 -7.97
CA PHE A 163 -18.02 27.50 -6.53
C PHE A 163 -16.63 27.99 -6.13
N GLU A 164 -16.61 29.15 -5.47
CA GLU A 164 -15.39 29.79 -4.97
C GLU A 164 -14.99 29.17 -3.63
N HIS A 165 -13.76 29.43 -3.18
CA HIS A 165 -13.36 29.12 -1.81
C HIS A 165 -14.18 29.94 -0.78
N ASN A 166 -14.03 29.62 0.51
CA ASN A 166 -14.76 30.19 1.63
C ASN A 166 -16.29 30.00 1.55
N LYS A 167 -16.74 28.92 0.89
CA LYS A 167 -18.16 28.55 0.77
C LYS A 167 -18.57 27.38 1.66
N ILE A 168 -17.63 26.74 2.34
CA ILE A 168 -17.91 25.79 3.41
C ILE A 168 -18.69 26.51 4.51
N GLN A 169 -19.79 25.90 4.96
CA GLN A 169 -20.66 26.47 5.98
C GLN A 169 -20.22 26.04 7.38
N PRO A 170 -20.42 26.89 8.41
CA PRO A 170 -20.21 26.49 9.79
C PRO A 170 -20.98 25.21 10.13
N GLY A 171 -20.29 24.21 10.67
CA GLY A 171 -20.87 22.91 11.06
C GLY A 171 -20.90 21.87 9.93
N GLU A 172 -20.43 22.17 8.73
CA GLU A 172 -20.14 21.14 7.72
C GLU A 172 -18.87 20.36 8.08
N THR A 173 -17.84 21.06 8.55
CA THR A 173 -16.55 20.49 8.99
C THR A 173 -16.17 20.94 10.39
N ASP A 174 -15.35 20.14 11.07
CA ASP A 174 -14.83 20.44 12.40
C ASP A 174 -13.55 21.30 12.32
N ASN A 175 -12.81 21.21 11.21
CA ASN A 175 -11.64 22.06 10.91
C ASN A 175 -12.06 23.37 10.23
N TYR A 176 -13.11 24.02 10.74
CA TYR A 176 -13.75 25.16 10.07
C TYR A 176 -13.05 26.50 10.32
N TYR A 177 -12.64 27.18 9.26
CA TYR A 177 -12.16 28.56 9.30
C TYR A 177 -13.13 29.51 8.59
N LYS A 178 -13.16 30.77 9.04
CA LYS A 178 -13.92 31.84 8.37
C LYS A 178 -13.29 32.29 7.06
N ASP A 179 -11.98 32.11 6.95
CA ASP A 179 -11.17 32.53 5.82
C ASP A 179 -10.02 31.52 5.60
N TYR A 180 -10.10 30.77 4.52
CA TYR A 180 -9.07 29.87 4.00
C TYR A 180 -8.20 30.61 2.99
N ASP A 181 -7.48 31.61 3.47
CA ASP A 181 -6.58 32.41 2.64
C ASP A 181 -5.26 31.67 2.36
N THR A 182 -4.45 32.22 1.45
CA THR A 182 -3.12 31.65 1.16
C THR A 182 -2.25 31.52 2.40
N LYS A 183 -2.37 32.46 3.35
CA LYS A 183 -1.58 32.46 4.58
C LYS A 183 -1.92 31.26 5.47
N HIS A 184 -3.19 30.87 5.55
CA HIS A 184 -3.61 29.68 6.26
C HIS A 184 -2.84 28.44 5.78
N TYR A 185 -2.78 28.22 4.46
CA TYR A 185 -2.05 27.08 3.89
C TYR A 185 -0.53 27.23 4.00
N GLU A 186 0.02 28.44 3.87
CA GLU A 186 1.45 28.67 4.13
C GLU A 186 1.84 28.32 5.57
N ASP A 187 1.01 28.70 6.55
CA ASP A 187 1.23 28.36 7.96
C ASP A 187 1.04 26.85 8.22
N MET A 188 0.00 26.23 7.63
CA MET A 188 -0.30 24.81 7.80
C MET A 188 0.75 23.90 7.17
N ILE A 189 1.27 24.25 5.99
CA ILE A 189 2.19 23.38 5.25
C ILE A 189 3.64 23.73 5.60
N PHE A 190 4.01 25.00 5.51
CA PHE A 190 5.41 25.46 5.60
C PHE A 190 5.73 26.20 6.91
N GLY A 191 4.75 26.40 7.80
CA GLY A 191 4.91 27.21 9.00
C GLY A 191 5.89 26.62 10.00
N ALA A 192 6.96 27.35 10.34
CA ALA A 192 7.95 26.91 11.34
C ALA A 192 7.41 26.90 12.78
N ASN A 193 6.30 27.59 13.04
CA ASN A 193 5.73 27.77 14.38
C ASN A 193 4.37 27.06 14.58
N GLY A 194 3.97 26.24 13.61
CA GLY A 194 2.65 25.61 13.58
C GLY A 194 1.61 26.49 12.90
N VAL A 195 0.37 26.00 12.92
CA VAL A 195 -0.80 26.68 12.36
C VAL A 195 -1.82 26.94 13.46
N LYS A 196 -2.45 28.10 13.39
CA LYS A 196 -3.51 28.45 14.33
C LYS A 196 -4.77 27.66 13.98
N GLY A 197 -5.26 26.87 14.94
CA GLY A 197 -6.50 26.11 14.82
C GLY A 197 -7.77 26.99 14.82
N PRO A 198 -8.92 26.41 14.46
CA PRO A 198 -10.19 27.12 14.33
C PRO A 198 -10.69 27.72 15.66
N ASN A 199 -10.29 27.15 16.80
CA ASN A 199 -10.61 27.68 18.13
C ASN A 199 -9.41 28.36 18.82
N GLY A 200 -8.35 28.66 18.06
CA GLY A 200 -7.15 29.34 18.55
C GLY A 200 -6.07 28.42 19.14
N GLU A 201 -6.18 27.12 18.90
CA GLU A 201 -5.13 26.13 19.18
C GLU A 201 -3.85 26.45 18.40
N ASN A 202 -2.71 25.92 18.85
CA ASN A 202 -1.49 25.90 18.04
C ASN A 202 -1.25 24.46 17.58
N LEU A 203 -1.60 24.18 16.34
CA LEU A 203 -1.54 22.86 15.73
C LEU A 203 -0.21 22.68 15.00
N VAL A 204 0.22 21.43 14.84
CA VAL A 204 1.44 21.10 14.11
C VAL A 204 1.26 21.42 12.62
N SER A 205 2.28 22.02 11.99
CA SER A 205 2.32 22.16 10.53
C SER A 205 2.91 20.91 9.87
N GLN A 206 2.69 20.71 8.57
CA GLN A 206 3.30 19.60 7.83
C GLN A 206 4.84 19.65 7.93
N LYS A 207 5.44 20.83 7.78
CA LYS A 207 6.88 21.04 8.00
C LYS A 207 7.32 20.57 9.38
N GLN A 208 6.65 21.01 10.45
CA GLN A 208 7.01 20.60 11.82
C GLN A 208 6.81 19.11 12.05
N TYR A 209 5.77 18.51 11.46
CA TYR A 209 5.53 17.08 11.53
C TYR A 209 6.72 16.30 10.98
N TYR A 210 7.13 16.60 9.75
CA TYR A 210 8.26 15.95 9.10
C TYR A 210 9.61 16.24 9.77
N GLU A 211 9.82 17.44 10.31
CA GLU A 211 11.01 17.76 11.11
C GLU A 211 11.03 16.98 12.43
N GLN A 212 9.89 16.79 13.10
CA GLN A 212 9.81 15.97 14.32
C GLN A 212 10.07 14.48 14.01
N GLN A 213 9.47 13.95 12.93
CA GLN A 213 9.62 12.53 12.56
C GLN A 213 11.02 12.15 12.04
N SER A 214 11.75 13.11 11.47
CA SER A 214 13.10 12.89 10.91
C SER A 214 14.25 13.38 11.82
N GLY A 215 13.92 13.84 13.02
CA GLY A 215 14.89 14.48 13.93
C GLY A 215 15.51 15.75 13.36
N GLY A 216 14.82 16.44 12.47
CA GLY A 216 15.26 17.66 11.81
C GLY A 216 16.20 17.43 10.63
N THR A 217 16.42 16.19 10.20
CA THR A 217 17.26 15.88 9.04
C THR A 217 16.54 16.03 7.70
N PHE A 218 15.21 16.08 7.71
CA PHE A 218 14.37 16.32 6.56
C PHE A 218 13.40 17.47 6.85
N THR A 219 13.13 18.30 5.85
CA THR A 219 12.20 19.43 5.97
C THR A 219 11.47 19.67 4.65
N VAL A 220 10.28 20.23 4.77
CA VAL A 220 9.46 20.65 3.64
C VAL A 220 9.60 22.16 3.48
N GLU A 221 9.87 22.60 2.25
CA GLU A 221 9.93 24.01 1.86
C GLU A 221 9.05 24.22 0.63
N GLY A 222 8.64 25.46 0.37
CA GLY A 222 7.74 25.75 -0.74
C GLY A 222 6.93 27.01 -0.51
N LYS A 223 5.89 27.15 -1.34
CA LYS A 223 4.91 28.25 -1.26
C LYS A 223 3.56 27.78 -1.76
N ALA A 224 2.51 28.40 -1.21
CA ALA A 224 1.16 28.25 -1.70
C ALA A 224 0.81 29.39 -2.67
N TYR A 225 0.12 29.08 -3.77
CA TYR A 225 -0.33 30.04 -4.76
C TYR A 225 -1.82 29.85 -5.07
N GLY A 226 -2.54 30.95 -5.26
CA GLY A 226 -3.97 30.95 -5.57
C GLY A 226 -4.75 31.95 -4.71
N TRP A 227 -6.08 31.90 -4.68
CA TRP A 227 -6.94 30.94 -5.37
C TRP A 227 -6.98 31.16 -6.90
N LEU A 228 -6.62 30.12 -7.66
CA LEU A 228 -6.61 30.14 -9.12
C LEU A 228 -7.96 29.67 -9.65
N LYS A 229 -8.58 30.46 -10.53
CA LYS A 229 -9.88 30.09 -11.10
C LYS A 229 -9.73 29.15 -12.29
N VAL A 230 -10.31 27.95 -12.20
CA VAL A 230 -10.37 26.99 -13.30
C VAL A 230 -11.68 27.13 -14.09
N PRO A 231 -11.72 26.80 -15.40
CA PRO A 231 -12.86 27.11 -16.27
C PRO A 231 -14.09 26.23 -16.04
N GLY A 232 -13.92 24.97 -15.62
CA GLY A 232 -15.00 24.03 -15.32
C GLY A 232 -15.73 24.33 -14.00
N THR A 233 -16.90 23.74 -13.84
CA THR A 233 -17.67 23.77 -12.58
C THR A 233 -17.17 22.68 -11.61
N ALA A 234 -17.51 22.76 -10.32
CA ALA A 234 -17.20 21.70 -9.36
C ALA A 234 -17.65 20.32 -9.89
N LYS A 235 -18.91 20.24 -10.30
CA LYS A 235 -19.50 19.06 -10.96
C LYS A 235 -18.76 18.60 -12.22
N TYR A 236 -18.18 19.49 -13.00
CA TYR A 236 -17.43 19.07 -14.18
C TYR A 236 -16.21 18.24 -13.78
N TYR A 237 -15.55 18.55 -12.68
CA TYR A 237 -14.36 17.82 -12.24
C TYR A 237 -14.65 16.68 -11.28
N GLY A 238 -15.64 16.83 -10.38
CA GLY A 238 -15.94 15.86 -9.31
C GLY A 238 -17.19 15.00 -9.54
N ALA A 239 -17.81 15.02 -10.72
CA ALA A 239 -18.99 14.18 -10.93
C ALA A 239 -18.64 12.70 -11.12
N ASP A 240 -19.47 11.86 -10.52
CA ASP A 240 -19.33 10.41 -10.60
C ASP A 240 -20.10 9.79 -11.76
N ASN A 241 -19.59 8.68 -12.27
CA ASN A 241 -20.29 7.83 -13.21
C ASN A 241 -21.44 7.08 -12.51
N GLY A 242 -22.63 7.08 -13.11
CA GLY A 242 -23.81 6.39 -12.58
C GLY A 242 -23.67 4.86 -12.44
N ASN A 243 -22.61 4.26 -12.99
CA ASN A 243 -22.29 2.83 -12.82
C ASN A 243 -21.35 2.54 -11.64
N GLY A 244 -20.81 3.58 -11.00
CA GLY A 244 -19.87 3.53 -9.88
C GLY A 244 -18.51 4.14 -10.20
N GLY A 245 -17.67 4.23 -9.18
CA GLY A 245 -16.45 5.04 -9.17
C GLY A 245 -16.70 6.44 -8.61
N HIS A 246 -15.65 7.26 -8.61
CA HIS A 246 -15.66 8.65 -8.20
C HIS A 246 -14.89 9.50 -9.23
N ASP A 247 -15.23 10.78 -9.38
CA ASP A 247 -14.51 11.77 -10.22
C ASP A 247 -14.25 11.32 -11.66
N ASN A 248 -15.05 10.39 -12.17
CA ASN A 248 -14.78 9.63 -13.40
C ASN A 248 -15.82 9.89 -14.50
N LEU A 249 -16.66 10.92 -14.36
CA LEU A 249 -17.59 11.31 -15.41
C LEU A 249 -16.90 12.12 -16.53
N SER A 250 -16.63 11.44 -17.64
CA SER A 250 -16.13 12.09 -18.87
C SER A 250 -17.11 13.12 -19.45
N PRO A 251 -16.64 14.22 -20.09
CA PRO A 251 -15.24 14.53 -20.42
C PRO A 251 -14.50 15.36 -19.35
N GLY A 252 -14.98 15.34 -18.11
CA GLY A 252 -14.38 16.03 -16.98
C GLY A 252 -13.44 15.15 -16.16
N GLY A 253 -13.53 15.25 -14.83
CA GLY A 253 -12.78 14.42 -13.89
C GLY A 253 -11.54 15.07 -13.27
N ALA A 254 -10.99 14.44 -12.23
CA ALA A 254 -9.79 14.87 -11.51
C ALA A 254 -8.58 15.11 -12.43
N ARG A 255 -8.34 14.21 -13.39
CA ARG A 255 -7.28 14.35 -14.39
C ARG A 255 -7.41 15.62 -15.23
N LYS A 256 -8.65 16.01 -15.54
CA LYS A 256 -8.92 17.24 -16.29
C LYS A 256 -8.68 18.49 -15.42
N LEU A 257 -8.94 18.39 -14.11
CA LEU A 257 -8.60 19.45 -13.17
C LEU A 257 -7.09 19.69 -13.12
N VAL A 258 -6.26 18.65 -13.05
CA VAL A 258 -4.77 18.79 -13.10
C VAL A 258 -4.33 19.62 -14.31
N ALA A 259 -4.85 19.29 -15.49
CA ALA A 259 -4.56 20.02 -16.73
C ALA A 259 -5.01 21.50 -16.68
N ASP A 260 -6.19 21.78 -16.13
CA ASP A 260 -6.70 23.15 -16.02
C ASP A 260 -6.00 23.95 -14.91
N THR A 261 -5.55 23.29 -13.85
CA THR A 261 -4.70 23.87 -12.81
C THR A 261 -3.35 24.30 -13.38
N TYR A 262 -2.71 23.47 -14.21
CA TYR A 262 -1.49 23.85 -14.92
C TYR A 262 -1.70 25.12 -15.76
N ASN A 263 -2.77 25.14 -16.56
CA ASN A 263 -3.06 26.27 -17.43
C ASN A 263 -3.33 27.56 -16.62
N ALA A 264 -4.02 27.44 -15.49
CA ALA A 264 -4.26 28.56 -14.59
C ALA A 264 -2.97 29.05 -13.91
N ALA A 265 -2.08 28.14 -13.50
CA ALA A 265 -0.78 28.46 -12.92
C ALA A 265 0.13 29.19 -13.93
N LYS A 266 0.21 28.68 -15.16
CA LYS A 266 0.93 29.30 -16.28
C LYS A 266 0.37 30.70 -16.58
N ALA A 267 -0.95 30.86 -16.62
CA ALA A 267 -1.59 32.16 -16.83
C ALA A 267 -1.33 33.16 -15.70
N ALA A 268 -1.22 32.68 -14.46
CA ALA A 268 -0.91 33.48 -13.28
C ALA A 268 0.59 33.80 -13.13
N GLY A 269 1.47 33.23 -13.98
CA GLY A 269 2.91 33.45 -13.92
C GLY A 269 3.57 32.79 -12.70
N ILE A 270 3.01 31.68 -12.20
CA ILE A 270 3.61 30.91 -11.12
C ILE A 270 4.95 30.32 -11.61
N PRO A 271 6.04 30.43 -10.82
CA PRO A 271 7.37 30.00 -11.24
C PRO A 271 7.54 28.48 -11.15
N LEU A 272 6.92 27.73 -12.07
CA LEU A 272 6.96 26.26 -12.07
C LEU A 272 8.40 25.70 -12.10
N GLN A 273 9.32 26.37 -12.81
CA GLN A 273 10.74 26.01 -12.87
C GLN A 273 11.49 26.04 -11.53
N ASP A 274 10.93 26.66 -10.49
CA ASP A 274 11.56 26.69 -9.17
C ASP A 274 11.32 25.39 -8.39
N TYR A 275 10.50 24.48 -8.93
CA TYR A 275 9.99 23.22 -8.34
C TYR A 275 10.27 22.00 -9.23
N ASP A 276 11.25 22.11 -10.13
CA ASP A 276 11.79 21.02 -10.97
C ASP A 276 13.29 20.95 -10.66
N LEU A 277 13.65 20.12 -9.68
CA LEU A 277 14.98 20.01 -9.08
C LEU A 277 15.42 18.55 -8.91
N GLU A 278 14.48 17.61 -8.95
CA GLU A 278 14.67 16.20 -8.68
C GLU A 278 14.14 15.37 -9.85
N ASP A 279 14.74 14.19 -10.07
CA ASP A 279 14.25 13.19 -11.02
C ASP A 279 13.85 11.96 -10.21
N PRO A 280 12.67 11.98 -9.55
CA PRO A 280 12.28 10.91 -8.63
C PRO A 280 12.07 9.55 -9.33
N HIS A 281 11.98 9.55 -10.66
CA HIS A 281 11.68 8.39 -11.49
C HIS A 281 12.83 7.95 -12.40
N ASP A 282 14.00 8.59 -12.31
CA ASP A 282 15.16 8.35 -13.17
C ASP A 282 14.76 8.31 -14.66
N LEU A 283 14.07 9.37 -15.09
CA LEU A 283 13.44 9.42 -16.40
C LEU A 283 14.45 9.48 -17.55
N ASP A 284 15.74 9.67 -17.32
CA ASP A 284 16.79 9.51 -18.35
C ASP A 284 17.65 8.24 -18.15
N GLY A 285 17.59 7.61 -16.98
CA GLY A 285 18.24 6.33 -16.68
C GLY A 285 19.71 6.44 -16.33
N ASP A 286 20.16 7.61 -15.87
CA ASP A 286 21.55 7.87 -15.50
C ASP A 286 21.84 7.61 -14.00
N GLY A 287 20.78 7.45 -13.19
CA GLY A 287 20.82 7.16 -11.76
C GLY A 287 21.02 8.38 -10.85
N ASN A 288 20.96 9.61 -11.38
CA ASN A 288 21.07 10.85 -10.61
C ASN A 288 19.70 11.48 -10.34
N LEU A 289 19.08 11.10 -9.22
CA LEU A 289 17.75 11.59 -8.82
C LEU A 289 17.72 13.08 -8.39
N LYS A 290 18.85 13.80 -8.44
CA LYS A 290 18.97 15.20 -7.97
C LYS A 290 19.28 16.15 -9.12
N GLU A 291 18.51 16.00 -10.19
CA GLU A 291 18.53 16.92 -11.31
C GLU A 291 17.12 17.15 -11.87
N PRO A 292 16.88 18.25 -12.58
CA PRO A 292 15.59 18.52 -13.20
C PRO A 292 15.25 17.49 -14.29
N ASP A 293 14.02 17.00 -14.31
CA ASP A 293 13.51 16.05 -15.32
C ASP A 293 12.50 16.70 -16.29
N GLY A 294 12.17 17.98 -16.06
CA GLY A 294 11.18 18.72 -16.84
C GLY A 294 9.75 18.60 -16.28
N LEU A 295 9.57 18.09 -15.06
CA LEU A 295 8.30 17.98 -14.35
C LEU A 295 8.40 18.64 -12.97
N VAL A 296 7.26 19.02 -12.39
CA VAL A 296 7.25 19.50 -10.99
C VAL A 296 7.46 18.32 -10.05
N ASP A 297 8.47 18.42 -9.17
CA ASP A 297 8.92 17.35 -8.26
C ASP A 297 7.80 16.87 -7.33
N HIS A 298 7.14 17.84 -6.67
CA HIS A 298 6.15 17.61 -5.61
C HIS A 298 4.98 18.59 -5.76
N LEU A 299 3.83 18.12 -6.23
CA LEU A 299 2.66 18.94 -6.51
C LEU A 299 1.49 18.64 -5.56
N GLN A 300 1.05 19.66 -4.84
CA GLN A 300 -0.16 19.64 -4.03
C GLN A 300 -1.23 20.54 -4.64
N ILE A 301 -2.40 19.99 -4.97
CA ILE A 301 -3.56 20.75 -5.45
C ILE A 301 -4.60 20.81 -4.34
N ILE A 302 -5.03 22.01 -3.96
CA ILE A 302 -6.09 22.24 -2.98
C ILE A 302 -7.31 22.77 -3.72
N HIS A 303 -8.41 22.02 -3.74
CA HIS A 303 -9.63 22.47 -4.40
C HIS A 303 -10.61 23.13 -3.41
N SER A 304 -11.38 24.12 -3.87
CA SER A 304 -12.43 24.74 -3.05
C SER A 304 -13.50 23.72 -2.62
N GLY A 305 -14.05 23.86 -1.42
CA GLY A 305 -15.06 22.97 -0.84
C GLY A 305 -14.49 21.74 -0.13
N MET A 306 -15.38 20.99 0.53
CA MET A 306 -15.05 19.74 1.23
C MET A 306 -14.83 18.59 0.25
N GLY A 307 -14.01 17.61 0.65
CA GLY A 307 -13.79 16.37 -0.08
C GLY A 307 -14.97 15.39 0.02
N GLN A 308 -15.16 14.58 -1.01
CA GLN A 308 -16.24 13.59 -1.08
C GLN A 308 -16.11 12.52 0.00
N GLU A 309 -14.89 12.18 0.42
CA GLU A 309 -14.52 11.24 1.49
C GLU A 309 -15.02 11.68 2.88
N ALA A 310 -15.36 12.96 3.04
CA ALA A 310 -15.97 13.55 4.24
C ALA A 310 -17.41 14.02 3.98
N GLY A 311 -18.02 13.56 2.88
CA GLY A 311 -19.42 13.83 2.51
C GLY A 311 -19.64 15.00 1.56
N GLY A 312 -18.58 15.70 1.14
CA GLY A 312 -18.61 16.74 0.10
C GLY A 312 -19.34 18.03 0.46
N GLY A 313 -19.77 18.19 1.71
CA GLY A 313 -20.51 19.36 2.18
C GLY A 313 -21.69 19.74 1.27
N THR A 314 -21.74 20.99 0.86
CA THR A 314 -22.77 21.51 -0.05
C THR A 314 -22.66 20.94 -1.49
N LEU A 315 -21.48 20.44 -1.90
CA LEU A 315 -21.28 19.83 -3.22
C LEU A 315 -21.71 18.35 -3.26
N GLY A 316 -21.69 17.66 -2.12
CA GLY A 316 -22.07 16.24 -2.03
C GLY A 316 -21.21 15.37 -2.95
N ASP A 317 -21.85 14.59 -3.82
CA ASP A 317 -21.17 13.71 -4.78
C ASP A 317 -20.59 14.44 -6.00
N ASP A 318 -20.78 15.75 -6.12
CA ASP A 318 -20.11 16.56 -7.15
C ASP A 318 -18.77 17.13 -6.63
N ALA A 319 -18.39 16.81 -5.38
CA ALA A 319 -17.08 17.11 -4.80
C ALA A 319 -16.05 16.07 -5.23
N ILE A 320 -14.79 16.49 -5.31
CA ILE A 320 -13.65 15.60 -5.56
C ILE A 320 -13.38 14.74 -4.34
N TRP A 321 -13.02 13.48 -4.54
CA TRP A 321 -12.48 12.62 -3.50
C TRP A 321 -10.97 12.83 -3.41
N SER A 322 -10.45 13.15 -2.22
CA SER A 322 -9.01 13.43 -2.05
C SER A 322 -8.15 12.20 -2.39
N HIS A 323 -6.98 12.40 -3.02
CA HIS A 323 -6.11 11.28 -3.40
C HIS A 323 -4.73 11.73 -3.84
N ARG A 324 -3.79 10.78 -3.87
CA ARG A 324 -2.58 10.80 -4.69
C ARG A 324 -2.76 10.01 -5.99
N SER A 325 -2.36 10.58 -7.13
CA SER A 325 -2.31 9.87 -8.41
C SER A 325 -1.22 10.43 -9.32
N ALA A 326 -1.16 9.94 -10.55
CA ALA A 326 -0.26 10.42 -11.58
C ALA A 326 -1.01 10.60 -12.91
N VAL A 327 -0.79 11.75 -13.56
CA VAL A 327 -1.28 12.00 -14.92
C VAL A 327 -0.35 12.98 -15.62
N LEU A 328 0.22 12.57 -16.74
CA LEU A 328 1.11 13.44 -17.50
C LEU A 328 0.31 14.54 -18.20
N TYR A 329 0.53 15.79 -17.79
CA TYR A 329 0.11 16.97 -18.52
C TYR A 329 1.29 17.90 -18.74
N ASP A 330 1.82 17.85 -19.96
CA ASP A 330 2.94 18.64 -20.41
C ASP A 330 2.71 19.09 -21.86
N PRO A 331 2.11 20.27 -22.07
CA PRO A 331 1.72 20.73 -23.40
C PRO A 331 2.90 21.21 -24.26
N ASP A 332 4.02 21.58 -23.63
CA ASP A 332 5.21 22.07 -24.32
C ASP A 332 6.20 20.91 -24.64
N GLY A 333 6.08 19.80 -23.89
CA GLY A 333 6.88 18.60 -23.99
C GLY A 333 8.12 18.66 -23.09
N ARG A 334 8.53 17.49 -22.59
CA ARG A 334 9.53 17.38 -21.52
C ARG A 334 10.81 18.14 -21.89
N GLU A 335 11.28 18.97 -20.97
CA GLU A 335 12.47 19.85 -21.10
C GLU A 335 12.39 20.93 -22.22
N LYS A 336 11.23 21.15 -22.86
CA LYS A 336 11.08 22.13 -23.96
C LYS A 336 10.37 23.43 -23.57
N GLY A 337 9.81 23.49 -22.36
CA GLY A 337 9.00 24.61 -21.87
C GLY A 337 9.05 24.76 -20.36
N LEU A 338 7.93 25.18 -19.77
CA LEU A 338 7.77 25.13 -18.32
C LEU A 338 7.61 23.68 -17.87
N PRO A 339 8.11 23.30 -16.67
CA PRO A 339 7.95 21.93 -16.18
C PRO A 339 6.49 21.49 -16.17
N GLY A 340 6.23 20.28 -16.67
CA GLY A 340 4.91 19.66 -16.72
C GLY A 340 4.42 19.15 -15.36
N PHE A 341 3.19 18.64 -15.31
CA PHE A 341 2.67 17.92 -14.13
C PHE A 341 2.61 16.43 -14.41
N TYR A 342 2.93 15.62 -13.39
CA TYR A 342 2.79 14.17 -13.43
C TYR A 342 2.21 13.63 -12.13
N ASP A 343 3.04 13.42 -11.10
CA ASP A 343 2.56 13.08 -9.77
C ASP A 343 1.88 14.28 -9.13
N TYR A 344 0.76 14.02 -8.46
CA TYR A 344 0.05 15.04 -7.72
C TYR A 344 -0.70 14.42 -6.55
N THR A 345 -0.86 15.22 -5.51
CA THR A 345 -1.84 14.99 -4.46
C THR A 345 -2.95 16.03 -4.60
N MET A 346 -4.18 15.64 -4.29
CA MET A 346 -5.34 16.52 -4.36
C MET A 346 -6.13 16.44 -3.07
N MET A 347 -6.28 17.59 -2.40
CA MET A 347 -6.88 17.70 -1.06
C MET A 347 -7.96 18.80 -1.05
N PRO A 348 -8.88 18.78 -0.08
CA PRO A 348 -9.97 19.72 -0.04
C PRO A 348 -9.58 20.99 0.72
N GLU A 349 -10.41 22.03 0.59
CA GLU A 349 -10.21 23.34 1.23
C GLU A 349 -10.11 23.23 2.76
N ASP A 350 -10.85 22.32 3.38
CA ASP A 350 -10.87 22.10 4.84
C ASP A 350 -9.91 21.01 5.34
N GLY A 351 -9.03 20.49 4.49
CA GLY A 351 -8.05 19.48 4.89
C GLY A 351 -7.17 19.96 6.05
N ALA A 352 -6.94 19.10 7.03
CA ALA A 352 -6.06 19.36 8.17
C ALA A 352 -4.65 18.77 7.94
N THR A 353 -3.67 19.18 8.73
CA THR A 353 -2.25 18.76 8.60
C THR A 353 -2.06 17.25 8.38
N GLY A 354 -2.86 16.41 9.03
CA GLY A 354 -2.77 14.95 8.90
C GLY A 354 -2.99 14.42 7.49
N VAL A 355 -3.99 14.96 6.76
CA VAL A 355 -4.25 14.57 5.35
C VAL A 355 -3.08 14.99 4.47
N PHE A 356 -2.61 16.22 4.61
CA PHE A 356 -1.46 16.73 3.85
C PHE A 356 -0.18 15.94 4.12
N ALA A 357 0.05 15.55 5.38
CA ALA A 357 1.22 14.77 5.78
C ALA A 357 1.14 13.32 5.30
N HIS A 358 -0.05 12.71 5.31
CA HIS A 358 -0.32 11.37 4.79
C HIS A 358 -0.06 11.29 3.28
N GLU A 359 -0.68 12.18 2.52
CA GLU A 359 -0.57 12.22 1.05
C GLU A 359 0.88 12.49 0.61
N PHE A 360 1.58 13.36 1.34
CA PHE A 360 3.01 13.57 1.10
C PHE A 360 3.87 12.36 1.47
N GLY A 361 3.39 11.48 2.35
CA GLY A 361 4.04 10.19 2.63
C GLY A 361 4.06 9.30 1.39
N HIS A 362 2.97 9.28 0.62
CA HIS A 362 2.90 8.57 -0.67
C HIS A 362 3.80 9.17 -1.74
N ASP A 363 3.90 10.50 -1.78
CA ASP A 363 4.80 11.22 -2.68
C ASP A 363 6.27 10.84 -2.43
N LEU A 364 6.62 10.57 -1.17
CA LEU A 364 7.93 10.04 -0.77
C LEU A 364 8.06 8.50 -0.92
N GLY A 365 7.01 7.82 -1.40
CA GLY A 365 7.02 6.40 -1.76
C GLY A 365 6.53 5.42 -0.68
N LEU A 366 5.87 5.89 0.39
CA LEU A 366 5.22 4.97 1.34
C LEU A 366 3.93 4.38 0.76
N PRO A 367 3.63 3.09 1.02
CA PRO A 367 2.32 2.52 0.75
C PRO A 367 1.32 2.92 1.84
N ASP A 368 0.04 2.73 1.53
CA ASP A 368 -1.01 2.65 2.53
C ASP A 368 -0.78 1.48 3.48
N GLU A 369 -1.00 1.70 4.77
CA GLU A 369 -0.92 0.66 5.78
C GLU A 369 -2.31 0.09 6.13
N TYR A 370 -3.41 0.72 5.72
CA TYR A 370 -4.77 0.24 5.98
C TYR A 370 -5.26 -0.86 5.02
N ASP A 371 -6.41 -1.47 5.31
CA ASP A 371 -7.11 -2.35 4.36
C ASP A 371 -7.59 -1.54 3.15
N THR A 372 -6.79 -1.46 2.10
CA THR A 372 -7.09 -0.66 0.90
C THR A 372 -8.28 -1.13 0.08
N GLN A 373 -8.91 -2.26 0.42
CA GLN A 373 -10.12 -2.75 -0.25
C GLN A 373 -11.35 -2.77 0.66
N TYR A 374 -11.22 -2.38 1.94
CA TYR A 374 -12.32 -2.40 2.92
C TYR A 374 -12.98 -3.79 2.99
N THR A 375 -12.15 -4.82 2.87
CA THR A 375 -12.59 -6.21 2.83
C THR A 375 -13.23 -6.58 4.17
N GLY A 376 -12.63 -6.12 5.27
CA GLY A 376 -13.04 -6.40 6.64
C GLY A 376 -13.66 -5.22 7.38
N THR A 377 -13.35 -5.13 8.67
CA THR A 377 -13.73 -4.08 9.63
C THR A 377 -12.57 -3.13 9.97
N GLY A 378 -11.43 -3.30 9.30
CA GLY A 378 -10.20 -2.55 9.48
C GLY A 378 -9.00 -3.47 9.74
N GLU A 379 -7.82 -3.00 9.39
CA GLU A 379 -6.54 -3.65 9.63
C GLU A 379 -6.07 -3.52 11.08
N ALA A 380 -5.15 -4.38 11.49
CA ALA A 380 -4.49 -4.35 12.80
C ALA A 380 -3.49 -3.17 12.98
N ILE A 381 -3.82 -1.94 12.56
CA ILE A 381 -2.98 -0.75 12.70
C ILE A 381 -3.77 0.43 13.28
N GLY A 382 -4.84 0.87 12.62
CA GLY A 382 -5.67 1.97 13.13
C GLY A 382 -4.88 3.26 13.38
N TYR A 383 -5.02 3.85 14.58
CA TYR A 383 -4.39 5.14 14.91
C TYR A 383 -2.88 5.09 15.18
N TRP A 384 -2.28 3.90 15.22
CA TRP A 384 -0.85 3.74 15.52
C TRP A 384 0.09 4.31 14.46
N SER A 385 -0.39 4.52 13.23
CA SER A 385 0.38 5.08 12.13
C SER A 385 -0.42 6.10 11.34
N ILE A 386 0.25 7.18 10.92
CA ILE A 386 -0.33 8.15 9.97
C ILE A 386 -0.68 7.52 8.62
N MET A 387 0.00 6.46 8.19
CA MET A 387 -0.30 5.76 6.93
C MET A 387 -1.55 4.85 7.02
N ALA A 388 -2.26 4.90 8.16
CA ALA A 388 -3.56 4.30 8.40
C ALA A 388 -4.50 5.38 8.99
N SER A 389 -5.26 5.09 10.06
CA SER A 389 -6.20 6.06 10.64
C SER A 389 -5.52 7.23 11.37
N GLY A 390 -4.21 7.17 11.60
CA GLY A 390 -3.45 8.19 12.32
C GLY A 390 -3.51 9.58 11.70
N SER A 391 -3.78 9.69 10.39
CA SER A 391 -4.01 10.94 9.68
C SER A 391 -5.25 11.72 10.15
N TRP A 392 -6.18 11.06 10.85
CA TRP A 392 -7.41 11.66 11.42
C TRP A 392 -7.36 11.90 12.93
N ALA A 393 -6.22 11.68 13.58
CA ALA A 393 -6.11 11.95 15.01
C ALA A 393 -6.25 13.45 15.32
N GLY A 394 -6.75 13.75 16.51
CA GLY A 394 -6.89 15.10 17.04
C GLY A 394 -8.27 15.43 17.57
N LYS A 395 -8.31 16.35 18.55
CA LYS A 395 -9.57 16.92 19.07
C LYS A 395 -10.42 17.51 17.95
N ILE A 396 -9.74 18.09 16.97
CA ILE A 396 -10.25 18.37 15.64
C ILE A 396 -9.71 17.24 14.75
N PRO A 397 -10.57 16.41 14.14
CA PRO A 397 -10.12 15.29 13.32
C PRO A 397 -9.06 15.71 12.28
N GLY A 398 -7.91 15.06 12.33
CA GLY A 398 -6.76 15.26 11.43
C GLY A 398 -5.85 16.43 11.75
N ALA A 399 -6.14 17.21 12.80
CA ALA A 399 -5.31 18.34 13.21
C ALA A 399 -4.09 17.95 14.07
N GLU A 400 -4.12 16.77 14.68
CA GLU A 400 -3.04 16.25 15.55
C GLU A 400 -2.66 14.83 15.08
N PRO A 401 -2.12 14.67 13.86
CA PRO A 401 -1.82 13.35 13.30
C PRO A 401 -0.76 12.61 14.12
N THR A 402 -0.89 11.28 14.23
CA THR A 402 0.08 10.44 14.95
C THR A 402 1.36 10.22 14.14
N GLY A 403 2.40 9.68 14.78
CA GLY A 403 3.67 9.39 14.11
C GLY A 403 3.58 8.29 13.05
N PHE A 404 4.60 8.20 12.20
CA PHE A 404 4.78 7.06 11.29
C PHE A 404 5.05 5.77 12.06
N SER A 405 4.63 4.64 11.48
CA SER A 405 5.04 3.30 11.93
C SER A 405 6.58 3.15 11.91
N PRO A 406 7.14 2.22 12.70
CA PRO A 406 8.59 1.98 12.67
C PRO A 406 9.03 1.37 11.33
N TRP A 407 8.11 0.75 10.59
CA TRP A 407 8.34 0.26 9.23
C TRP A 407 8.52 1.42 8.26
N ALA A 408 7.59 2.39 8.27
CA ALA A 408 7.64 3.58 7.41
C ALA A 408 8.87 4.46 7.70
N LYS A 409 9.22 4.66 8.97
CA LYS A 409 10.45 5.38 9.33
C LYS A 409 11.71 4.65 8.85
N SER A 410 11.72 3.31 8.91
CA SER A 410 12.84 2.51 8.40
C SER A 410 12.92 2.57 6.87
N TYR A 411 11.78 2.64 6.17
CA TYR A 411 11.72 2.87 4.73
C TYR A 411 12.40 4.19 4.38
N PHE A 412 11.99 5.29 4.99
CA PHE A 412 12.61 6.61 4.79
C PHE A 412 14.09 6.65 5.16
N GLN A 413 14.48 6.02 6.27
CA GLN A 413 15.89 5.90 6.65
C GLN A 413 16.71 5.18 5.56
N SER A 414 16.13 4.18 4.90
CA SER A 414 16.80 3.43 3.84
C SER A 414 16.86 4.18 2.52
N THR A 415 15.78 4.89 2.14
CA THR A 415 15.65 5.54 0.84
C THR A 415 16.32 6.91 0.83
N MET A 416 16.08 7.72 1.87
CA MET A 416 16.55 9.11 1.98
C MET A 416 17.74 9.29 2.93
N GLY A 417 18.01 8.33 3.83
CA GLY A 417 19.02 8.52 4.87
C GLY A 417 18.50 9.39 6.01
N GLY A 418 19.34 10.23 6.63
CA GLY A 418 18.93 11.10 7.73
C GLY A 418 18.81 10.37 9.08
N ASN A 419 17.83 10.79 9.90
CA ASN A 419 17.62 10.31 11.27
C ASN A 419 16.13 10.05 11.56
N TRP A 420 15.49 9.19 10.75
CA TRP A 420 14.07 8.83 10.93
C TRP A 420 13.91 7.74 11.98
N THR A 421 14.43 6.55 11.71
CA THR A 421 14.60 5.45 12.66
C THR A 421 15.55 4.43 12.04
N ASN A 422 16.54 3.98 12.79
CA ASN A 422 17.40 2.86 12.42
C ASN A 422 17.30 1.77 13.50
N PRO A 423 16.40 0.77 13.34
CA PRO A 423 16.17 -0.22 14.37
C PRO A 423 17.44 -1.01 14.71
N THR A 424 17.66 -1.26 16.00
CA THR A 424 18.70 -2.21 16.41
C THR A 424 18.25 -3.63 16.08
N VAL A 425 18.98 -4.36 15.23
CA VAL A 425 18.60 -5.72 14.85
C VAL A 425 19.11 -6.76 15.85
N VAL A 426 18.23 -7.68 16.20
CA VAL A 426 18.49 -8.88 17.00
C VAL A 426 18.04 -10.09 16.19
N ASP A 427 18.95 -11.01 15.87
CA ASP A 427 18.58 -12.28 15.26
C ASP A 427 18.04 -13.22 16.35
N LEU A 428 16.88 -13.86 16.12
CA LEU A 428 16.28 -14.74 17.12
C LEU A 428 17.22 -15.90 17.55
N ALA A 429 18.11 -16.32 16.64
CA ALA A 429 19.12 -17.34 16.93
C ALA A 429 20.13 -16.91 18.01
N ASP A 430 20.32 -15.60 18.19
CA ASP A 430 21.24 -15.02 19.18
C ASP A 430 20.55 -14.70 20.53
N VAL A 431 19.21 -14.80 20.59
CA VAL A 431 18.44 -14.58 21.82
C VAL A 431 18.61 -15.77 22.77
N THR A 432 18.96 -15.48 24.02
CA THR A 432 19.20 -16.50 25.05
C THR A 432 18.24 -16.36 26.23
N LYS A 433 18.08 -17.43 27.01
CA LYS A 433 17.30 -17.45 28.26
C LYS A 433 17.69 -16.37 29.29
N LYS A 434 18.92 -15.86 29.23
CA LYS A 434 19.38 -14.78 30.13
C LYS A 434 18.71 -13.44 29.80
N GLY A 435 18.20 -13.29 28.58
CA GLY A 435 17.65 -12.06 28.05
C GLY A 435 18.71 -11.03 27.67
N THR A 436 18.34 -10.11 26.80
CA THR A 436 19.08 -8.88 26.49
C THR A 436 18.15 -7.70 26.71
N SER A 437 18.60 -6.71 27.48
CA SER A 437 17.80 -5.53 27.81
C SER A 437 18.12 -4.35 26.88
N PHE A 438 17.09 -3.55 26.60
CA PHE A 438 17.16 -2.36 25.75
C PHE A 438 16.42 -1.21 26.44
N LEU A 439 16.85 0.03 26.14
CA LEU A 439 16.08 1.22 26.44
C LEU A 439 15.51 1.74 25.12
N LEU A 440 14.20 1.92 25.09
CA LEU A 440 13.49 2.48 23.94
C LEU A 440 13.07 3.91 24.29
N ASP A 441 13.66 4.90 23.62
CA ASP A 441 13.13 6.26 23.65
C ASP A 441 11.79 6.29 22.87
N GLN A 442 10.90 7.19 23.27
CA GLN A 442 9.63 7.43 22.56
C GLN A 442 9.86 7.69 21.06
N ALA A 443 8.96 7.15 20.23
CA ALA A 443 9.14 7.12 18.76
C ALA A 443 9.17 8.50 18.08
N ASN A 444 8.74 9.56 18.77
CA ASN A 444 8.78 10.95 18.31
C ASN A 444 10.03 11.72 18.80
N SER A 445 11.03 11.02 19.35
CA SER A 445 12.29 11.60 19.82
C SER A 445 13.51 10.98 19.12
N PRO A 446 13.62 11.08 17.78
CA PRO A 446 14.72 10.48 17.01
C PRO A 446 16.10 11.03 17.37
N ASN A 447 16.20 12.19 18.04
CA ASN A 447 17.46 12.73 18.55
C ASN A 447 17.78 12.31 20.00
N GLY A 448 17.06 11.31 20.51
CA GLY A 448 17.25 10.69 21.82
C GLY A 448 18.59 9.99 21.98
N GLN A 449 18.85 9.49 23.19
CA GLN A 449 20.11 8.86 23.56
C GLN A 449 20.08 7.33 23.45
N ASN A 450 18.88 6.74 23.47
CA ASN A 450 18.67 5.31 23.43
C ASN A 450 18.14 4.87 22.05
N GLN A 451 17.73 3.60 21.93
CA GLN A 451 17.19 3.07 20.69
C GLN A 451 15.79 3.64 20.43
N GLN A 452 15.46 3.92 19.16
CA GLN A 452 14.09 4.27 18.75
C GLN A 452 13.23 3.02 18.51
N ALA A 453 13.84 1.98 17.96
CA ALA A 453 13.19 0.70 17.73
C ALA A 453 14.19 -0.46 17.80
N VAL A 454 13.67 -1.67 18.05
CA VAL A 454 14.42 -2.93 17.94
C VAL A 454 13.72 -3.83 16.93
N GLN A 455 14.47 -4.37 15.96
CA GLN A 455 13.98 -5.35 15.01
C GLN A 455 14.40 -6.75 15.45
N VAL A 456 13.46 -7.68 15.61
CA VAL A 456 13.76 -9.07 15.93
C VAL A 456 13.54 -9.95 14.71
N ASN A 457 14.63 -10.35 14.05
CA ASN A 457 14.59 -11.22 12.88
C ASN A 457 14.23 -12.64 13.25
N LEU A 458 13.23 -13.20 12.57
CA LEU A 458 12.79 -14.58 12.76
C LEU A 458 13.34 -15.50 11.66
N PRO A 459 13.38 -16.82 11.88
CA PRO A 459 13.65 -17.78 10.80
C PRO A 459 12.66 -17.57 9.64
N GLN A 460 13.15 -17.56 8.39
CA GLN A 460 12.30 -17.28 7.23
C GLN A 460 11.01 -18.13 7.22
N LYS A 461 9.89 -17.46 6.96
CA LYS A 461 8.57 -18.08 6.85
C LYS A 461 8.55 -18.97 5.60
N LYS A 462 8.08 -20.20 5.76
CA LYS A 462 7.87 -21.15 4.67
C LYS A 462 6.40 -21.10 4.23
N THR A 463 6.15 -20.70 2.99
CA THR A 463 4.80 -20.72 2.39
C THR A 463 4.77 -21.74 1.25
N PRO A 464 3.96 -22.81 1.34
CA PRO A 464 3.81 -23.77 0.26
C PRO A 464 3.28 -23.10 -1.01
N ILE A 465 3.95 -23.32 -2.14
CA ILE A 465 3.49 -22.89 -3.47
C ILE A 465 2.87 -24.08 -4.20
N ASN A 466 3.69 -25.12 -4.39
CA ASN A 466 3.31 -26.35 -5.06
C ASN A 466 4.01 -27.53 -4.35
N THR A 467 3.78 -28.74 -4.84
CA THR A 467 4.61 -29.90 -4.52
C THR A 467 5.45 -30.24 -5.75
N PRO A 468 6.78 -30.43 -5.66
CA PRO A 468 7.60 -30.87 -6.79
C PRO A 468 6.99 -32.08 -7.51
N ALA A 469 7.07 -32.10 -8.85
CA ALA A 469 6.42 -33.13 -9.67
C ALA A 469 6.97 -34.53 -9.35
N ALA A 470 8.27 -34.61 -9.03
CA ALA A 470 8.90 -35.76 -8.41
C ALA A 470 9.92 -35.31 -7.36
N GLY A 471 10.40 -36.25 -6.55
CA GLY A 471 11.49 -35.99 -5.61
C GLY A 471 11.13 -34.98 -4.51
N THR A 472 12.09 -34.12 -4.19
CA THR A 472 12.03 -33.11 -3.11
C THR A 472 12.31 -31.70 -3.61
N TYR A 473 12.80 -31.52 -4.84
CA TYR A 473 13.15 -30.23 -5.40
C TYR A 473 12.63 -30.05 -6.82
N GLU A 474 12.55 -28.79 -7.23
CA GLU A 474 12.18 -28.34 -8.57
C GLU A 474 13.03 -27.10 -8.94
N TYR A 475 12.98 -26.68 -10.21
CA TYR A 475 13.57 -25.42 -10.65
C TYR A 475 12.51 -24.35 -10.81
N TRP A 476 12.72 -23.20 -10.17
CA TRP A 476 11.85 -22.04 -10.24
C TRP A 476 12.50 -20.89 -10.99
N GLY A 477 11.75 -20.34 -11.95
CA GLY A 477 12.14 -19.21 -12.78
C GLY A 477 12.20 -17.87 -12.04
N GLY A 478 11.67 -17.80 -10.81
CA GLY A 478 11.62 -16.61 -9.98
C GLY A 478 10.31 -15.85 -10.08
N GLN A 479 10.19 -14.81 -9.26
CA GLN A 479 9.05 -13.89 -9.20
C GLN A 479 9.56 -12.49 -8.86
N LYS A 480 9.59 -11.61 -9.86
CA LYS A 480 9.98 -10.21 -9.76
C LYS A 480 9.56 -9.49 -11.05
N ASP A 481 9.24 -8.20 -10.97
CA ASP A 481 9.02 -7.37 -12.15
C ASP A 481 10.34 -7.19 -12.93
N GLU A 482 10.22 -7.06 -14.25
CA GLU A 482 11.31 -6.94 -15.23
C GLU A 482 12.41 -8.00 -15.07
N MET A 483 12.00 -9.21 -14.74
CA MET A 483 12.89 -10.33 -14.58
C MET A 483 13.22 -10.94 -15.94
N ASP A 484 14.47 -11.36 -16.12
CA ASP A 484 14.91 -12.15 -17.28
C ASP A 484 15.83 -13.27 -16.81
N ASN A 485 15.22 -14.29 -16.24
CA ASN A 485 15.92 -15.42 -15.66
C ASN A 485 16.03 -16.57 -16.65
N SER A 486 17.11 -17.34 -16.58
CA SER A 486 17.29 -18.52 -17.40
C SER A 486 18.11 -19.62 -16.75
N MET A 487 17.99 -20.83 -17.27
CA MET A 487 18.90 -21.93 -17.02
C MET A 487 19.34 -22.54 -18.36
N VAL A 488 20.65 -22.72 -18.54
CA VAL A 488 21.26 -23.05 -19.84
C VAL A 488 22.14 -24.30 -19.73
N THR A 489 22.08 -25.18 -20.73
CA THR A 489 22.97 -26.34 -20.82
C THR A 489 23.44 -26.59 -22.25
N ASN A 490 24.57 -27.27 -22.43
CA ASN A 490 25.06 -27.70 -23.74
C ASN A 490 24.54 -29.11 -24.06
N VAL A 491 24.09 -29.33 -25.29
CA VAL A 491 23.61 -30.63 -25.77
C VAL A 491 24.36 -31.01 -27.06
N ASP A 492 25.17 -32.06 -26.99
CA ASP A 492 25.84 -32.59 -28.16
C ASP A 492 24.94 -33.58 -28.91
N LEU A 493 24.40 -33.13 -30.05
CA LEU A 493 23.61 -33.96 -30.96
C LEU A 493 24.42 -34.42 -32.17
N THR A 494 25.75 -34.31 -32.14
CA THR A 494 26.64 -34.76 -33.22
C THR A 494 26.43 -36.27 -33.47
N GLY A 495 26.15 -36.61 -34.72
CA GLY A 495 25.88 -38.00 -35.13
C GLY A 495 24.52 -38.56 -34.71
N LYS A 496 23.66 -37.77 -34.05
CA LYS A 496 22.28 -38.15 -33.70
C LYS A 496 21.31 -37.87 -34.85
N LYS A 497 20.18 -38.58 -34.91
CA LYS A 497 19.14 -38.40 -35.95
C LYS A 497 17.86 -37.76 -35.44
N SER A 498 17.50 -38.01 -34.18
CA SER A 498 16.39 -37.36 -33.50
C SER A 498 16.76 -36.98 -32.08
N ALA A 499 16.09 -35.97 -31.55
CA ALA A 499 16.23 -35.55 -30.17
C ALA A 499 14.91 -34.96 -29.64
N THR A 500 14.64 -35.15 -28.36
CA THR A 500 13.44 -34.65 -27.69
C THR A 500 13.81 -34.15 -26.30
N LEU A 501 13.30 -32.97 -25.94
CA LEU A 501 13.26 -32.47 -24.58
C LEU A 501 11.91 -32.81 -23.97
N THR A 502 11.90 -33.36 -22.76
CA THR A 502 10.70 -33.52 -21.93
C THR A 502 10.94 -32.95 -20.54
N PHE A 503 9.92 -32.39 -19.92
CA PHE A 503 9.93 -31.92 -18.53
C PHE A 503 8.49 -31.76 -18.05
N ASP A 504 8.28 -31.68 -16.75
CA ASP A 504 7.00 -31.24 -16.19
C ASP A 504 7.05 -29.72 -15.97
N ALA A 505 5.98 -29.01 -16.35
CA ALA A 505 5.85 -27.57 -16.22
C ALA A 505 4.68 -27.22 -15.28
N TRP A 506 4.92 -26.31 -14.33
CA TRP A 506 3.88 -25.64 -13.55
C TRP A 506 4.09 -24.14 -13.69
N TYR A 507 3.04 -23.36 -13.92
CA TYR A 507 3.19 -21.92 -14.04
C TYR A 507 1.91 -21.14 -13.70
N ASP A 508 2.13 -19.96 -13.15
CA ASP A 508 1.12 -18.94 -12.88
C ASP A 508 1.76 -17.57 -13.18
N MET A 509 1.45 -17.01 -14.36
CA MET A 509 2.10 -15.84 -14.95
C MET A 509 1.06 -14.87 -15.49
N GLU A 510 1.34 -13.56 -15.53
CA GLU A 510 0.41 -12.58 -16.08
C GLU A 510 0.10 -12.91 -17.56
N GLU A 511 -1.17 -13.23 -17.83
CA GLU A 511 -1.56 -13.80 -19.12
C GLU A 511 -1.35 -12.79 -20.27
N GLN A 512 -0.63 -13.20 -21.31
CA GLN A 512 -0.22 -12.40 -22.48
C GLN A 512 0.85 -11.32 -22.23
N TRP A 513 1.30 -11.13 -21.00
CA TRP A 513 2.36 -10.17 -20.64
C TRP A 513 3.65 -10.89 -20.27
N ASP A 514 3.54 -11.87 -19.39
CA ASP A 514 4.66 -12.66 -18.87
C ASP A 514 4.76 -14.01 -19.58
N TYR A 515 5.99 -14.45 -19.85
CA TYR A 515 6.22 -15.70 -20.57
C TYR A 515 7.42 -16.50 -20.09
N ALA A 516 7.27 -17.83 -20.13
CA ALA A 516 8.38 -18.77 -20.05
C ALA A 516 8.64 -19.44 -21.42
N PHE A 517 9.90 -19.66 -21.76
CA PHE A 517 10.33 -20.08 -23.09
C PHE A 517 11.25 -21.29 -23.03
N VAL A 518 11.10 -22.18 -24.02
CA VAL A 518 12.11 -23.17 -24.39
C VAL A 518 12.86 -22.65 -25.60
N GLN A 519 14.18 -22.50 -25.50
CA GLN A 519 14.98 -21.86 -26.54
C GLN A 519 16.25 -22.65 -26.86
N VAL A 520 16.65 -22.60 -28.13
CA VAL A 520 17.86 -23.24 -28.64
C VAL A 520 18.77 -22.20 -29.29
N SER A 521 20.08 -22.35 -29.07
CA SER A 521 21.13 -21.60 -29.74
C SER A 521 22.10 -22.53 -30.46
N GLU A 522 22.48 -22.18 -31.68
CA GLU A 522 23.46 -22.90 -32.50
C GLU A 522 24.83 -22.19 -32.58
N ASP A 523 24.96 -21.02 -31.95
CA ASP A 523 26.12 -20.12 -32.09
C ASP A 523 26.79 -19.77 -30.76
N GLY A 524 26.61 -20.63 -29.75
CA GLY A 524 27.18 -20.47 -28.42
C GLY A 524 26.47 -19.40 -27.58
N GLY A 525 25.16 -19.22 -27.78
CA GLY A 525 24.32 -18.35 -26.97
C GLY A 525 24.21 -16.91 -27.47
N LYS A 526 24.71 -16.60 -28.67
CA LYS A 526 24.63 -15.24 -29.24
C LYS A 526 23.25 -14.95 -29.79
N THR A 527 22.62 -15.93 -30.41
CA THR A 527 21.23 -15.87 -30.85
C THR A 527 20.44 -17.05 -30.30
N TRP A 528 19.16 -16.81 -30.00
CA TRP A 528 18.25 -17.79 -29.41
C TRP A 528 16.98 -17.85 -30.23
N LYS A 529 16.50 -19.08 -30.48
CA LYS A 529 15.23 -19.33 -31.15
C LYS A 529 14.33 -20.16 -30.25
N SER A 530 13.10 -19.70 -30.05
CA SER A 530 12.10 -20.44 -29.28
C SER A 530 11.56 -21.64 -30.03
N VAL A 531 11.36 -22.74 -29.31
CA VAL A 531 10.75 -23.98 -29.80
C VAL A 531 9.38 -24.08 -29.14
N GLY A 532 8.32 -24.22 -29.94
CA GLY A 532 6.96 -24.30 -29.45
C GLY A 532 6.41 -25.72 -29.43
N ASN A 533 5.35 -25.91 -28.65
CA ASN A 533 4.48 -27.09 -28.67
C ASN A 533 3.01 -26.65 -28.57
N ASN A 534 2.10 -27.58 -28.29
CA ASN A 534 0.66 -27.29 -28.23
C ASN A 534 0.22 -26.44 -27.02
N HIS A 535 1.08 -26.27 -26.00
CA HIS A 535 0.80 -25.46 -24.81
C HIS A 535 1.50 -24.09 -24.84
N THR A 536 2.40 -23.86 -25.81
CA THR A 536 3.00 -22.55 -26.03
C THR A 536 2.13 -21.67 -26.94
N ARG A 537 2.19 -20.36 -26.72
CA ARG A 537 1.41 -19.33 -27.42
C ARG A 537 2.31 -18.25 -28.02
N SER A 538 1.74 -17.41 -28.89
CA SER A 538 2.45 -16.30 -29.57
C SER A 538 1.63 -15.02 -29.62
N ASP A 539 0.65 -14.90 -28.72
CA ASP A 539 -0.33 -13.82 -28.65
C ASP A 539 -0.01 -12.80 -27.56
N VAL A 540 1.28 -12.47 -27.42
CA VAL A 540 1.74 -11.36 -26.57
C VAL A 540 1.05 -10.06 -27.01
N VAL A 541 0.67 -9.24 -26.04
CA VAL A 541 0.06 -7.93 -26.32
C VAL A 541 1.04 -7.01 -27.08
N ALA A 542 0.51 -6.04 -27.82
CA ALA A 542 1.33 -5.14 -28.65
C ALA A 542 2.26 -4.26 -27.80
N GLU A 543 1.84 -3.96 -26.57
CA GLU A 543 2.52 -3.18 -25.55
C GLU A 543 3.47 -4.03 -24.68
N GLY A 544 3.61 -5.32 -24.97
CA GLY A 544 4.39 -6.25 -24.16
C GLY A 544 5.86 -5.88 -24.03
N TYR A 545 6.53 -6.40 -23.00
CA TYR A 545 7.92 -6.08 -22.75
C TYR A 545 8.81 -6.41 -23.98
N PRO A 546 9.71 -5.51 -24.42
CA PRO A 546 10.44 -5.69 -25.69
C PRO A 546 11.24 -7.00 -25.81
N THR A 547 11.77 -7.52 -24.70
CA THR A 547 12.53 -8.77 -24.69
C THR A 547 11.63 -10.02 -24.77
N ILE A 548 10.33 -9.87 -24.48
CA ILE A 548 9.30 -10.91 -24.53
C ILE A 548 8.72 -10.98 -25.95
N ILE A 549 8.34 -9.85 -26.53
CA ILE A 549 7.72 -9.78 -27.89
C ILE A 549 8.55 -10.55 -28.93
N ASN A 550 9.87 -10.37 -28.88
CA ASN A 550 10.79 -10.96 -29.86
C ASN A 550 11.15 -12.43 -29.60
N SER A 551 10.56 -13.06 -28.57
CA SER A 551 10.92 -14.40 -28.10
C SER A 551 9.85 -15.46 -28.31
N MET A 552 8.75 -15.16 -29.01
CA MET A 552 7.65 -16.12 -29.19
C MET A 552 8.06 -17.39 -29.99
N PRO A 553 7.44 -18.56 -29.74
CA PRO A 553 6.35 -18.84 -28.77
C PRO A 553 6.83 -19.16 -27.33
N GLY A 554 5.94 -19.03 -26.34
CA GLY A 554 6.20 -19.39 -24.93
C GLY A 554 4.93 -19.74 -24.12
N PHE A 555 5.09 -20.21 -22.88
CA PHE A 555 4.02 -20.42 -21.90
C PHE A 555 3.60 -19.10 -21.25
N THR A 556 2.30 -18.91 -20.99
CA THR A 556 1.74 -17.74 -20.30
C THR A 556 0.40 -18.12 -19.65
N GLY A 557 -0.06 -17.37 -18.65
CA GLY A 557 -1.29 -17.66 -17.89
C GLY A 557 -1.07 -18.70 -16.78
N ASN A 558 -2.07 -19.54 -16.53
CA ASN A 558 -2.05 -20.54 -15.45
C ASN A 558 -2.16 -21.98 -15.97
N SER A 559 -1.22 -22.85 -15.58
CA SER A 559 -1.16 -24.26 -16.03
C SER A 559 -2.15 -25.19 -15.31
N ASN A 560 -2.79 -24.73 -14.23
CA ASN A 560 -3.68 -25.47 -13.36
C ASN A 560 -3.07 -26.76 -12.78
N GLY A 561 -1.77 -26.72 -12.43
CA GLY A 561 -1.01 -27.88 -11.95
C GLY A 561 0.15 -28.26 -12.87
N TRP A 562 0.85 -29.34 -12.53
CA TRP A 562 1.96 -29.87 -13.34
C TRP A 562 1.43 -30.48 -14.64
N GLN A 563 2.04 -30.08 -15.76
CA GLN A 563 1.76 -30.58 -17.10
C GLN A 563 3.02 -31.20 -17.68
N ALA A 564 2.90 -32.40 -18.25
CA ALA A 564 4.01 -33.03 -18.95
C ALA A 564 4.21 -32.39 -20.32
N GLU A 565 5.38 -31.83 -20.55
CA GLU A 565 5.76 -31.11 -21.77
C GLU A 565 6.74 -31.93 -22.62
N SER A 566 6.60 -31.78 -23.94
CA SER A 566 7.49 -32.43 -24.91
C SER A 566 7.78 -31.49 -26.09
N PHE A 567 9.06 -31.34 -26.41
CA PHE A 567 9.56 -30.48 -27.48
C PHE A 567 10.48 -31.27 -28.41
N ASP A 568 10.17 -31.26 -29.71
CA ASP A 568 11.01 -31.88 -30.72
C ASP A 568 12.24 -31.01 -31.00
N LEU A 569 13.42 -31.60 -30.84
CA LEU A 569 14.71 -30.98 -31.12
C LEU A 569 15.37 -31.56 -32.38
N SER A 570 14.67 -32.42 -33.13
CA SER A 570 15.24 -33.13 -34.28
C SER A 570 15.72 -32.20 -35.41
N ALA A 571 15.20 -30.97 -35.50
CA ALA A 571 15.71 -29.94 -36.41
C ALA A 571 17.18 -29.54 -36.15
N TYR A 572 17.69 -29.86 -34.96
CA TYR A 572 19.06 -29.58 -34.52
C TYR A 572 19.96 -30.82 -34.52
N ALA A 573 19.47 -31.97 -35.02
CA ALA A 573 20.24 -33.20 -35.12
C ALA A 573 21.55 -32.99 -35.90
N GLY A 574 22.64 -33.61 -35.43
CA GLY A 574 23.97 -33.49 -36.01
C GLY A 574 24.76 -32.23 -35.58
N LYS A 575 24.20 -31.39 -34.72
CA LYS A 575 24.84 -30.14 -34.24
C LYS A 575 25.17 -30.22 -32.75
N ASN A 576 26.04 -29.32 -32.29
CA ASN A 576 26.19 -29.03 -30.87
C ASN A 576 25.41 -27.75 -30.58
N ILE A 577 24.45 -27.82 -29.65
CA ILE A 577 23.53 -26.71 -29.35
C ILE A 577 23.60 -26.33 -27.88
N GLN A 578 23.13 -25.12 -27.57
CA GLN A 578 22.72 -24.77 -26.22
C GLN A 578 21.20 -24.79 -26.11
N LEU A 579 20.71 -25.37 -25.02
CA LEU A 579 19.30 -25.40 -24.64
C LEU A 579 19.10 -24.48 -23.43
N ARG A 580 18.03 -23.68 -23.46
CA ARG A 580 17.67 -22.75 -22.39
C ARG A 580 16.19 -22.84 -22.04
N LEU A 581 15.90 -22.92 -20.74
CA LEU A 581 14.62 -22.48 -20.20
C LEU A 581 14.78 -21.04 -19.74
N ARG A 582 13.85 -20.16 -20.11
CA ARG A 582 13.88 -18.72 -19.77
C ARG A 582 12.53 -18.33 -19.20
N SER A 583 12.50 -17.53 -18.13
CA SER A 583 11.30 -16.94 -17.54
C SER A 583 11.48 -15.43 -17.57
N ALA A 584 10.57 -14.72 -18.24
CA ALA A 584 10.63 -13.28 -18.38
C ALA A 584 9.30 -12.62 -18.02
N THR A 585 9.37 -11.53 -17.28
CA THR A 585 8.21 -10.75 -16.82
C THR A 585 8.33 -9.29 -17.25
N ASP A 586 7.19 -8.60 -17.32
CA ASP A 586 7.14 -7.17 -17.62
C ASP A 586 7.27 -6.30 -16.34
N TRP A 587 7.01 -5.00 -16.46
CA TRP A 587 6.98 -4.02 -15.35
C TRP A 587 5.64 -4.04 -14.57
N GLY A 588 4.78 -5.01 -14.86
CA GLY A 588 3.39 -5.15 -14.42
C GLY A 588 3.26 -5.97 -13.14
N SER A 589 2.42 -7.00 -13.17
CA SER A 589 2.08 -7.79 -11.99
C SER A 589 2.79 -9.14 -12.01
N SER A 590 3.80 -9.32 -11.16
CA SER A 590 4.47 -10.61 -11.05
C SER A 590 3.67 -11.65 -10.23
N LEU A 591 3.01 -12.58 -10.93
CA LEU A 591 2.44 -13.79 -10.33
C LEU A 591 3.55 -14.79 -9.92
N THR A 592 3.18 -15.99 -9.48
CA THR A 592 4.09 -16.95 -8.85
C THR A 592 5.24 -17.42 -9.77
N GLY A 593 5.08 -17.31 -11.08
CA GLY A 593 6.12 -17.56 -12.08
C GLY A 593 6.08 -18.97 -12.66
N PHE A 594 7.20 -19.39 -13.26
CA PHE A 594 7.35 -20.65 -13.98
C PHE A 594 8.24 -21.65 -13.24
N PHE A 595 7.87 -22.93 -13.30
CA PHE A 595 8.52 -24.03 -12.61
C PHE A 595 8.74 -25.19 -13.58
N ALA A 596 9.88 -25.84 -13.46
CA ALA A 596 10.25 -26.99 -14.27
C ALA A 596 10.86 -28.09 -13.41
N ASP A 597 10.43 -29.33 -13.66
CA ASP A 597 10.94 -30.53 -13.00
C ASP A 597 11.07 -31.68 -14.00
N ASN A 598 11.77 -32.76 -13.62
CA ASN A 598 11.99 -33.97 -14.43
C ASN A 598 12.56 -33.67 -15.84
N ILE A 599 13.50 -32.72 -15.92
CA ILE A 599 14.04 -32.24 -17.20
C ILE A 599 14.92 -33.32 -17.83
N LYS A 600 14.56 -33.75 -19.04
CA LYS A 600 15.25 -34.82 -19.76
C LYS A 600 15.46 -34.48 -21.22
N VAL A 601 16.66 -34.71 -21.72
CA VAL A 601 16.96 -34.70 -23.16
C VAL A 601 17.33 -36.10 -23.61
N THR A 602 16.58 -36.63 -24.57
CA THR A 602 16.81 -37.96 -25.15
C THR A 602 17.10 -37.82 -26.64
N ALA A 603 18.18 -38.44 -27.13
CA ALA A 603 18.55 -38.45 -28.55
C ALA A 603 18.79 -39.88 -29.05
N ASP A 604 18.12 -40.28 -30.13
CA ASP A 604 18.10 -41.65 -30.66
C ASP A 604 17.83 -42.72 -29.58
N GLY A 605 16.96 -42.41 -28.61
CA GLY A 605 16.63 -43.29 -27.47
C GLY A 605 17.67 -43.30 -26.34
N GLN A 606 18.78 -42.57 -26.46
CA GLN A 606 19.77 -42.39 -25.41
C GLN A 606 19.48 -41.13 -24.59
N GLU A 607 19.43 -41.27 -23.27
CA GLU A 607 19.36 -40.14 -22.33
C GLU A 607 20.71 -39.39 -22.31
N LEU A 608 20.67 -38.10 -22.62
CA LEU A 608 21.82 -37.20 -22.60
C LEU A 608 21.83 -36.32 -21.34
N ILE A 609 20.64 -35.88 -20.90
CA ILE A 609 20.42 -35.06 -19.70
C ILE A 609 19.25 -35.65 -18.94
N ASN A 610 19.36 -35.66 -17.61
CA ASN A 610 18.30 -36.00 -16.68
C ASN A 610 18.53 -35.25 -15.36
N ASP A 611 17.67 -34.30 -15.08
CA ASP A 611 17.79 -33.43 -13.93
C ASP A 611 16.41 -33.00 -13.41
N GLY A 612 16.04 -33.50 -12.24
CA GLY A 612 14.88 -33.06 -11.44
C GLY A 612 15.32 -32.26 -10.21
N GLY A 613 16.47 -31.59 -10.26
CA GLY A 613 16.96 -30.79 -9.14
C GLY A 613 17.56 -31.59 -7.99
N GLU A 614 17.35 -32.90 -7.88
CA GLU A 614 17.80 -33.70 -6.72
C GLU A 614 19.32 -33.75 -6.50
N ASN A 615 20.10 -33.61 -7.57
CA ASN A 615 21.56 -33.75 -7.50
C ASN A 615 22.22 -32.50 -6.88
N GLY A 616 23.38 -32.69 -6.24
CA GLY A 616 24.18 -31.58 -5.69
C GLY A 616 24.79 -30.66 -6.76
N THR A 617 24.87 -31.14 -8.00
CA THR A 617 25.34 -30.38 -9.18
C THR A 617 24.35 -30.54 -10.32
N SER A 618 23.91 -29.44 -10.92
CA SER A 618 23.06 -29.45 -12.12
C SER A 618 23.90 -29.42 -13.41
N PRO A 619 23.51 -30.12 -14.48
CA PRO A 619 24.03 -29.90 -15.83
C PRO A 619 23.68 -28.53 -16.42
N PHE A 620 22.78 -27.77 -15.78
CA PHE A 620 22.42 -26.42 -16.17
C PHE A 620 23.26 -25.37 -15.41
N THR A 621 23.68 -24.35 -16.13
CA THR A 621 24.13 -23.08 -15.55
C THR A 621 22.88 -22.25 -15.26
N LEU A 622 22.63 -21.98 -13.98
CA LEU A 622 21.48 -21.19 -13.53
C LEU A 622 21.84 -19.70 -13.50
N ASN A 623 21.07 -18.90 -14.23
CA ASN A 623 21.12 -17.44 -14.26
C ASN A 623 19.79 -16.90 -13.74
N GLY A 624 19.64 -16.81 -12.41
CA GLY A 624 18.42 -16.33 -11.76
C GLY A 624 17.37 -17.42 -11.48
N PHE A 625 17.34 -18.51 -12.26
CA PHE A 625 16.62 -19.72 -11.83
C PHE A 625 17.21 -20.24 -10.52
N THR A 626 16.35 -20.72 -9.63
CA THR A 626 16.75 -21.28 -8.34
C THR A 626 16.15 -22.67 -8.13
N LYS A 627 16.84 -23.49 -7.35
CA LYS A 627 16.33 -24.79 -6.89
C LYS A 627 15.49 -24.55 -5.64
N MET A 628 14.26 -25.06 -5.57
CA MET A 628 13.38 -24.91 -4.40
C MET A 628 12.63 -26.19 -4.04
N ASP A 629 12.12 -26.27 -2.80
CA ASP A 629 11.50 -27.46 -2.21
C ASP A 629 9.95 -27.42 -2.26
N GLY A 630 9.37 -26.68 -3.20
CA GLY A 630 7.93 -26.38 -3.24
C GLY A 630 7.49 -25.21 -2.35
N ASN A 631 8.39 -24.65 -1.52
CA ASN A 631 8.05 -23.54 -0.62
C ASN A 631 8.76 -22.24 -0.98
N LYS A 632 8.01 -21.13 -0.90
CA LYS A 632 8.57 -19.78 -0.87
C LYS A 632 9.14 -19.51 0.52
N LEU A 633 10.34 -18.94 0.56
CA LEU A 633 10.93 -18.41 1.78
C LEU A 633 10.79 -16.89 1.78
N THR A 634 10.11 -16.34 2.78
CA THR A 634 9.96 -14.89 2.96
C THR A 634 10.51 -14.47 4.32
N ASN A 635 10.97 -13.21 4.39
CA ASN A 635 11.37 -12.65 5.66
C ASN A 635 10.12 -12.26 6.46
N HIS A 636 10.24 -12.37 7.76
CA HIS A 636 9.27 -11.83 8.69
C HIS A 636 9.99 -11.54 10.01
N TYR A 637 9.50 -10.54 10.74
CA TYR A 637 10.19 -10.03 11.91
C TYR A 637 9.25 -9.20 12.79
N TYR A 638 9.66 -8.97 14.03
CA TYR A 638 9.00 -7.99 14.89
C TYR A 638 9.72 -6.66 14.85
N LEU A 639 8.98 -5.55 14.91
CA LEU A 639 9.51 -4.22 15.27
C LEU A 639 8.94 -3.85 16.64
N LEU A 640 9.83 -3.49 17.56
CA LEU A 640 9.52 -3.10 18.93
C LEU A 640 9.78 -1.61 19.08
N GLU A 641 8.74 -0.84 19.38
CA GLU A 641 8.85 0.61 19.57
C GLU A 641 8.15 1.05 20.85
N TRP A 642 8.52 2.22 21.38
CA TRP A 642 7.88 2.81 22.54
C TRP A 642 7.04 4.02 22.15
N ARG A 643 5.75 4.01 22.49
CA ARG A 643 4.77 5.06 22.14
C ARG A 643 4.18 5.67 23.40
N ASN A 644 3.87 6.95 23.34
CA ASN A 644 3.23 7.69 24.43
C ASN A 644 2.45 8.89 23.87
N HIS A 645 2.09 9.84 24.72
CA HIS A 645 1.29 11.02 24.36
C HIS A 645 2.13 12.29 24.38
N GLN A 646 3.20 12.34 23.57
CA GLN A 646 4.09 13.50 23.45
C GLN A 646 4.37 13.82 21.97
N GLY A 647 4.70 15.08 21.68
CA GLY A 647 4.94 15.55 20.31
C GLY A 647 3.74 15.25 19.40
N VAL A 648 3.99 14.76 18.19
CA VAL A 648 2.92 14.34 17.26
C VAL A 648 2.06 13.19 17.82
N ASP A 649 2.62 12.32 18.66
CA ASP A 649 1.86 11.22 19.27
C ASP A 649 0.92 11.68 20.40
N GLN A 650 0.87 12.99 20.70
CA GLN A 650 -0.25 13.58 21.44
C GLN A 650 -1.60 13.21 20.79
N GLY A 651 -1.63 13.06 19.46
CA GLY A 651 -2.81 12.60 18.73
C GLY A 651 -3.38 11.27 19.20
N LEU A 652 -2.56 10.37 19.76
CA LEU A 652 -3.03 9.09 20.31
C LEU A 652 -3.92 9.29 21.55
N ALA A 653 -3.79 10.39 22.30
CA ALA A 653 -4.66 10.72 23.44
C ALA A 653 -5.93 11.51 23.03
N ASP A 654 -5.93 12.04 21.82
CA ASP A 654 -6.89 13.04 21.36
C ASP A 654 -7.67 12.53 20.15
N ILE A 655 -8.29 11.35 20.23
CA ILE A 655 -9.03 10.79 19.08
C ILE A 655 -10.52 11.12 19.22
N ALA A 656 -11.00 12.14 18.50
CA ALA A 656 -12.41 12.51 18.49
C ALA A 656 -13.30 11.38 17.93
N ARG A 657 -14.32 10.99 18.71
CA ARG A 657 -15.33 9.96 18.34
C ARG A 657 -16.68 10.27 18.95
N GLY A 658 -17.67 10.53 18.10
CA GLY A 658 -18.98 11.01 18.54
C GLY A 658 -18.83 12.26 19.42
N ASN A 659 -19.39 12.23 20.63
CA ASN A 659 -19.26 13.31 21.63
C ASN A 659 -18.16 13.02 22.68
N SER A 660 -17.22 12.14 22.37
CA SER A 660 -16.16 11.68 23.29
C SER A 660 -14.77 11.84 22.67
N LEU A 661 -13.74 11.76 23.52
CA LEU A 661 -12.35 11.52 23.12
C LEU A 661 -11.96 10.10 23.52
N MET A 662 -11.41 9.37 22.56
CA MET A 662 -10.77 8.08 22.75
C MET A 662 -9.26 8.27 22.89
N SER A 663 -8.60 7.42 23.68
CA SER A 663 -7.15 7.34 23.75
C SER A 663 -6.71 5.96 23.29
N TYR A 664 -5.64 5.91 22.52
CA TYR A 664 -4.79 4.74 22.40
C TYR A 664 -3.75 4.81 23.52
N ASP A 665 -3.44 3.69 24.18
CA ASP A 665 -2.58 3.67 25.37
C ASP A 665 -1.09 3.91 25.04
N GLY A 666 -0.27 4.15 26.07
CA GLY A 666 1.18 4.31 25.91
C GLY A 666 1.96 3.11 26.45
N GLY A 667 3.02 2.69 25.77
CA GLY A 667 3.86 1.56 26.17
C GLY A 667 4.68 1.00 25.02
N LEU A 668 5.04 -0.28 25.15
CA LEU A 668 5.70 -1.03 24.09
C LEU A 668 4.66 -1.46 23.06
N VAL A 669 4.77 -0.98 21.83
CA VAL A 669 3.99 -1.49 20.71
C VAL A 669 4.83 -2.52 19.97
N VAL A 670 4.25 -3.71 19.80
CA VAL A 670 4.87 -4.82 19.07
C VAL A 670 4.23 -4.89 17.70
N TRP A 671 5.01 -4.63 16.66
CA TRP A 671 4.58 -4.76 15.27
C TRP A 671 5.13 -6.07 14.71
N TYR A 672 4.33 -6.76 13.91
CA TYR A 672 4.73 -7.93 13.15
C TYR A 672 4.72 -7.58 11.66
N VAL A 673 5.85 -7.82 10.99
CA VAL A 673 6.06 -7.58 9.55
C VAL A 673 6.18 -8.92 8.86
N ASP A 674 5.48 -9.08 7.73
CA ASP A 674 5.48 -10.32 6.95
C ASP A 674 5.60 -10.05 5.44
N ASP A 675 6.81 -10.25 4.90
CA ASP A 675 7.09 -10.03 3.47
C ASP A 675 6.39 -11.06 2.56
N SER A 676 5.62 -12.03 3.10
CA SER A 676 4.75 -12.88 2.28
C SER A 676 3.52 -12.15 1.74
N PHE A 677 3.19 -10.99 2.31
CA PHE A 677 2.06 -10.16 1.89
C PHE A 677 2.55 -8.82 1.34
N ASN A 678 1.75 -8.21 0.47
CA ASN A 678 1.93 -6.86 -0.07
C ASN A 678 0.71 -5.96 0.21
N ASP A 679 -0.22 -6.45 1.02
CA ASP A 679 -1.50 -5.81 1.33
C ASP A 679 -1.89 -6.11 2.79
N ASN A 680 -2.90 -5.40 3.29
CA ASN A 680 -3.49 -5.58 4.62
C ASN A 680 -5.01 -5.86 4.52
N TRP A 681 -5.43 -6.66 3.54
CA TRP A 681 -6.85 -7.00 3.32
C TRP A 681 -7.36 -8.02 4.34
N THR A 682 -7.43 -7.62 5.61
CA THR A 682 -7.72 -8.50 6.76
C THR A 682 -9.09 -9.15 6.70
N GLY A 683 -10.06 -8.64 5.94
CA GLY A 683 -11.31 -9.37 5.69
C GLY A 683 -11.18 -10.54 4.72
N THR A 684 -10.15 -10.53 3.86
CA THR A 684 -9.79 -11.65 2.97
C THR A 684 -8.94 -12.68 3.68
N HIS A 685 -7.97 -12.22 4.47
CA HIS A 685 -7.06 -13.06 5.25
C HIS A 685 -6.94 -12.55 6.70
N PRO A 686 -7.92 -12.83 7.57
CA PRO A 686 -7.92 -12.33 8.94
C PRO A 686 -6.67 -12.74 9.73
N GLY A 687 -6.10 -11.78 10.46
CA GLY A 687 -4.84 -11.95 11.17
C GLY A 687 -3.58 -11.92 10.28
N ASP A 688 -3.71 -11.84 8.96
CA ASP A 688 -2.63 -11.81 7.97
C ASP A 688 -2.54 -10.44 7.26
N GLY A 689 -1.42 -10.17 6.57
CA GLY A 689 -1.07 -8.85 6.03
C GLY A 689 0.42 -8.48 6.17
N PHE A 690 0.88 -7.45 5.44
CA PHE A 690 2.31 -7.10 5.36
C PHE A 690 2.84 -6.45 6.65
N LEU A 691 1.98 -5.77 7.40
CA LEU A 691 2.31 -5.08 8.64
C LEU A 691 1.08 -5.07 9.56
N GLY A 692 1.28 -5.32 10.86
CA GLY A 692 0.22 -5.13 11.86
C GLY A 692 0.76 -5.10 13.28
N VAL A 693 0.04 -4.42 14.16
CA VAL A 693 0.27 -4.41 15.60
C VAL A 693 -0.24 -5.72 16.21
N VAL A 694 0.49 -6.23 17.21
CA VAL A 694 0.04 -7.31 18.09
C VAL A 694 -0.64 -6.69 19.29
N ASP A 695 -1.91 -7.02 19.49
CA ASP A 695 -2.71 -6.53 20.60
C ASP A 695 -2.31 -7.21 21.92
N ALA A 696 -2.09 -6.43 22.98
CA ALA A 696 -1.82 -6.96 24.31
C ALA A 696 -3.07 -7.57 24.97
N HIS A 697 -4.27 -7.07 24.63
CA HIS A 697 -5.58 -7.43 25.21
C HIS A 697 -6.51 -8.02 24.12
N ASP A 698 -5.99 -9.02 23.41
CA ASP A 698 -6.56 -9.63 22.20
C ASP A 698 -7.86 -10.44 22.42
N ASP A 699 -8.32 -10.60 23.66
CA ASP A 699 -9.53 -11.36 24.01
C ASP A 699 -10.73 -10.48 24.42
N THR A 700 -10.69 -9.19 24.08
CA THR A 700 -11.77 -8.26 24.40
C THR A 700 -12.97 -8.42 23.45
N ASN A 701 -14.10 -8.88 23.99
CA ASN A 701 -15.38 -8.96 23.28
C ASN A 701 -16.15 -7.63 23.33
N LEU A 702 -15.84 -6.73 22.40
CA LEU A 702 -16.26 -5.34 22.45
C LEU A 702 -17.52 -5.09 21.60
N HIS A 703 -18.62 -4.71 22.25
CA HIS A 703 -19.91 -4.43 21.57
C HIS A 703 -20.41 -3.04 21.90
N TRP A 704 -20.97 -2.38 20.88
CA TRP A 704 -21.82 -1.22 21.06
C TRP A 704 -23.03 -1.57 21.93
N SER A 705 -23.62 -0.57 22.59
CA SER A 705 -24.87 -0.73 23.35
C SER A 705 -26.05 -1.24 22.53
N THR A 706 -25.92 -1.22 21.19
CA THR A 706 -26.89 -1.79 20.24
C THR A 706 -26.69 -3.29 19.98
N GLY A 707 -25.64 -3.89 20.54
CA GLY A 707 -25.28 -5.30 20.38
C GLY A 707 -24.50 -5.63 19.10
N GLN A 708 -24.05 -4.62 18.35
CA GLN A 708 -23.12 -4.80 17.24
C GLN A 708 -21.68 -4.80 17.74
N GLU A 709 -20.87 -5.62 17.11
CA GLU A 709 -19.44 -5.67 17.38
C GLU A 709 -18.73 -4.39 16.93
N ALA A 710 -17.75 -3.95 17.70
CA ALA A 710 -16.96 -2.77 17.40
C ALA A 710 -15.89 -3.08 16.33
N SER A 711 -15.62 -2.15 15.42
CA SER A 711 -14.57 -2.31 14.41
C SER A 711 -13.17 -2.40 15.03
N THR A 712 -12.21 -2.95 14.28
CA THR A 712 -10.81 -3.13 14.68
C THR A 712 -10.18 -1.94 15.43
N ARG A 713 -10.39 -0.69 15.00
CA ARG A 713 -9.82 0.51 15.64
C ARG A 713 -10.18 0.70 17.13
N TYR A 714 -11.26 0.10 17.61
CA TYR A 714 -11.62 0.17 19.03
C TYR A 714 -10.94 -0.93 19.85
N HIS A 715 -10.68 -2.08 19.23
CA HIS A 715 -9.93 -3.17 19.86
C HIS A 715 -8.45 -2.82 20.00
N LEU A 716 -7.86 -2.12 19.03
CA LEU A 716 -6.43 -1.80 19.07
C LEU A 716 -6.02 -0.66 20.02
N ALA A 717 -6.98 -0.05 20.74
CA ALA A 717 -6.72 1.12 21.58
C ALA A 717 -5.79 0.77 22.76
N ASP A 718 -5.83 -0.45 23.27
CA ASP A 718 -5.01 -0.95 24.37
C ASP A 718 -3.96 -1.99 23.93
N ALA A 719 -3.57 -1.95 22.65
CA ALA A 719 -2.58 -2.86 22.08
C ALA A 719 -1.17 -2.73 22.69
N ALA A 720 -0.85 -1.61 23.33
CA ALA A 720 0.46 -1.38 23.92
C ALA A 720 0.70 -2.24 25.17
N PHE A 721 1.82 -2.97 25.19
CA PHE A 721 2.28 -3.72 26.35
C PHE A 721 2.81 -2.76 27.41
N ASN A 722 2.26 -2.83 28.63
CA ASN A 722 2.69 -2.05 29.79
C ASN A 722 2.23 -2.74 31.08
N PHE A 723 2.84 -2.42 32.23
CA PHE A 723 2.35 -2.86 33.55
C PHE A 723 1.33 -1.89 34.16
N LEU A 724 1.14 -0.70 33.56
CA LEU A 724 0.11 0.24 33.97
C LEU A 724 -1.27 -0.17 33.42
N PRO A 725 -2.36 0.12 34.15
CA PRO A 725 -3.72 -0.12 33.65
C PRO A 725 -4.02 0.63 32.34
N THR A 726 -4.87 0.05 31.50
CA THR A 726 -5.34 0.66 30.24
C THR A 726 -6.25 1.85 30.51
N SER A 727 -6.37 2.78 29.57
CA SER A 727 -7.27 3.94 29.71
C SER A 727 -8.76 3.56 29.67
N GLY A 728 -9.09 2.43 29.02
CA GLY A 728 -10.47 2.00 28.77
C GLY A 728 -11.19 2.88 27.74
N LEU A 729 -12.43 2.51 27.42
CA LEU A 729 -13.28 3.22 26.46
C LEU A 729 -14.55 3.73 27.12
N ASN A 730 -14.94 4.96 26.78
CA ASN A 730 -16.23 5.54 27.15
C ASN A 730 -16.72 6.49 26.05
N LEU A 731 -17.19 5.88 24.95
CA LEU A 731 -17.59 6.58 23.75
C LEU A 731 -19.10 6.79 23.74
N ASN A 732 -19.52 8.02 23.47
CA ASN A 732 -20.91 8.41 23.44
C ASN A 732 -21.28 8.98 22.07
N TYR A 733 -22.07 8.22 21.33
CA TYR A 733 -22.71 8.68 20.10
C TYR A 733 -24.19 8.96 20.38
N PRO A 734 -24.86 9.78 19.56
CA PRO A 734 -26.27 10.14 19.79
C PRO A 734 -27.23 8.97 20.01
N GLU A 735 -26.95 7.79 19.42
CA GLU A 735 -27.83 6.61 19.47
C GLU A 735 -27.19 5.36 20.10
N GLN A 736 -25.90 5.42 20.47
CA GLN A 736 -25.18 4.26 21.00
C GLN A 736 -23.98 4.67 21.84
N THR A 737 -23.56 3.78 22.73
CA THR A 737 -22.35 3.94 23.53
C THR A 737 -21.43 2.74 23.36
N LEU A 738 -20.12 2.96 23.48
CA LEU A 738 -19.12 1.91 23.59
C LEU A 738 -18.37 2.08 24.90
N THR A 739 -18.36 1.05 25.74
CA THR A 739 -17.72 1.12 27.05
C THR A 739 -16.83 -0.09 27.28
N LEU A 740 -15.59 0.16 27.68
CA LEU A 740 -14.63 -0.84 28.15
C LEU A 740 -14.01 -0.29 29.43
N PRO A 741 -14.15 -0.94 30.60
CA PRO A 741 -13.48 -0.47 31.81
C PRO A 741 -11.96 -0.57 31.64
N SER A 742 -11.22 0.25 32.40
CA SER A 742 -9.77 0.12 32.53
C SER A 742 -9.40 -1.31 32.96
N GLU A 743 -8.50 -1.92 32.19
CA GLU A 743 -8.00 -3.27 32.42
C GLU A 743 -6.61 -3.23 33.05
N ARG A 744 -6.16 -4.37 33.57
CA ARG A 744 -4.80 -4.49 34.10
C ARG A 744 -3.82 -4.58 32.94
N GLY A 745 -2.80 -3.74 32.94
CA GLY A 745 -1.72 -3.81 31.94
C GLY A 745 -1.02 -5.17 31.85
N ILE A 746 -0.72 -5.56 30.61
CA ILE A 746 0.05 -6.75 30.24
C ILE A 746 1.46 -6.31 29.79
N ALA A 747 2.46 -6.61 30.62
CA ALA A 747 3.85 -6.23 30.36
C ALA A 747 4.65 -7.25 29.54
N LEU A 748 4.07 -8.42 29.21
CA LEU A 748 4.77 -9.52 28.54
C LEU A 748 4.10 -9.85 27.21
N PHE A 749 4.81 -9.55 26.13
CA PHE A 749 4.61 -10.21 24.86
C PHE A 749 5.28 -11.59 24.89
N ASN A 750 4.55 -12.63 24.45
CA ASN A 750 5.05 -14.01 24.42
C ASN A 750 4.49 -14.71 23.18
N ASP A 751 5.31 -14.88 22.15
CA ASP A 751 4.90 -15.43 20.86
C ASP A 751 4.40 -16.89 20.92
N SER A 752 4.48 -17.55 22.08
CA SER A 752 3.88 -18.87 22.30
C SER A 752 2.38 -18.80 22.64
N LYS A 753 1.84 -17.60 22.84
CA LYS A 753 0.40 -17.35 22.92
C LYS A 753 -0.18 -17.17 21.52
N ASP A 754 -1.48 -17.42 21.41
CA ASP A 754 -2.27 -16.93 20.29
C ASP A 754 -2.54 -15.45 20.49
N TYR A 755 -2.45 -14.67 19.41
CA TYR A 755 -2.78 -13.24 19.36
C TYR A 755 -3.82 -12.97 18.26
N ASN A 756 -4.45 -14.01 17.73
CA ASN A 756 -5.66 -13.87 16.96
C ASN A 756 -6.78 -13.47 17.91
N ASN A 757 -7.46 -12.37 17.61
CA ASN A 757 -8.62 -11.96 18.38
C ASN A 757 -9.83 -12.83 17.98
N PRO A 758 -10.38 -13.67 18.88
CA PRO A 758 -11.45 -14.61 18.54
C PRO A 758 -12.81 -13.92 18.34
N TYR A 759 -12.97 -12.70 18.84
CA TYR A 759 -14.18 -11.91 18.68
C TYR A 759 -14.09 -11.06 17.41
N MET A 760 -12.95 -10.40 17.20
CA MET A 760 -12.67 -9.59 16.02
C MET A 760 -11.41 -10.07 15.27
N PRO A 761 -11.50 -11.12 14.43
CA PRO A 761 -10.34 -11.70 13.72
C PRO A 761 -9.53 -10.71 12.88
N ASP A 762 -10.19 -9.69 12.31
CA ASP A 762 -9.54 -8.64 11.51
C ASP A 762 -8.56 -7.78 12.33
N ALA A 763 -8.80 -7.66 13.65
CA ALA A 763 -7.94 -6.99 14.61
C ALA A 763 -6.81 -7.88 15.16
N GLY A 764 -6.91 -9.19 14.93
CA GLY A 764 -5.95 -10.17 15.41
C GLY A 764 -4.63 -10.16 14.64
N ARG A 765 -3.68 -10.96 15.13
CA ARG A 765 -2.40 -11.17 14.48
C ARG A 765 -2.01 -12.65 14.44
N ASN A 766 -1.95 -13.20 13.24
CA ASN A 766 -1.45 -14.55 12.97
C ASN A 766 0.08 -14.53 12.99
N ILE A 767 0.65 -14.91 14.13
CA ILE A 767 2.10 -14.91 14.35
C ILE A 767 2.66 -16.33 14.48
N GLY A 768 3.94 -16.50 14.15
CA GLY A 768 4.65 -17.75 14.39
C GLY A 768 5.09 -17.92 15.84
N HIS A 769 5.11 -19.16 16.34
CA HIS A 769 5.50 -19.50 17.70
C HIS A 769 6.97 -19.93 17.77
N TYR A 770 7.86 -19.03 18.16
CA TYR A 770 9.29 -19.31 18.23
C TYR A 770 9.88 -19.27 19.64
N GLY A 771 9.07 -19.07 20.67
CA GLY A 771 9.48 -18.94 22.07
C GLY A 771 9.96 -17.55 22.46
N LEU A 772 9.86 -16.55 21.58
CA LEU A 772 10.26 -15.17 21.85
C LEU A 772 9.36 -14.56 22.94
N LYS A 773 10.02 -13.87 23.87
CA LYS A 773 9.37 -13.07 24.91
C LYS A 773 9.99 -11.69 24.95
N VAL A 774 9.14 -10.67 25.06
CA VAL A 774 9.55 -9.28 25.29
C VAL A 774 8.81 -8.79 26.52
N ILE A 775 9.58 -8.42 27.56
CA ILE A 775 9.06 -7.97 28.85
C ILE A 775 9.32 -6.48 28.97
N VAL A 776 8.30 -5.71 29.33
CA VAL A 776 8.45 -4.34 29.81
C VAL A 776 8.85 -4.40 31.28
N ASP A 777 10.11 -4.07 31.55
CA ASP A 777 10.71 -4.16 32.88
C ASP A 777 10.35 -2.94 33.75
N GLU A 778 10.52 -1.75 33.19
CA GLU A 778 10.29 -0.47 33.85
C GLU A 778 10.03 0.64 32.80
N GLN A 779 9.63 1.83 33.22
CA GLN A 779 9.50 3.00 32.33
C GLN A 779 9.89 4.29 33.07
N ALA A 780 10.28 5.33 32.33
CA ALA A 780 10.63 6.61 32.89
C ALA A 780 9.42 7.26 33.58
N THR A 781 9.65 8.19 34.50
CA THR A 781 8.57 8.84 35.27
C THR A 781 7.57 9.59 34.40
N ASP A 782 8.02 10.13 33.28
CA ASP A 782 7.20 10.82 32.27
C ASP A 782 6.80 9.90 31.10
N LYS A 783 7.11 8.60 31.21
CA LYS A 783 6.85 7.57 30.19
C LYS A 783 7.55 7.81 28.85
N SER A 784 8.58 8.66 28.80
CA SER A 784 9.32 8.95 27.57
C SER A 784 10.32 7.87 27.16
N VAL A 785 10.67 6.95 28.08
CA VAL A 785 11.60 5.85 27.84
C VAL A 785 11.04 4.57 28.46
N GLY A 786 10.99 3.49 27.69
CA GLY A 786 10.68 2.14 28.16
C GLY A 786 11.94 1.28 28.32
N ALA A 787 12.04 0.52 29.41
CA ALA A 787 13.04 -0.53 29.54
C ALA A 787 12.41 -1.88 29.18
N ILE A 788 13.00 -2.60 28.23
CA ILE A 788 12.51 -3.91 27.79
C ILE A 788 13.60 -4.98 27.88
N THR A 789 13.20 -6.23 28.07
CA THR A 789 14.08 -7.41 27.98
C THR A 789 13.55 -8.41 26.97
N ILE A 790 14.39 -8.77 26.00
CA ILE A 790 14.11 -9.77 24.97
C ILE A 790 14.76 -11.10 25.35
N THR A 791 13.99 -12.17 25.46
CA THR A 791 14.45 -13.51 25.89
C THR A 791 13.72 -14.64 25.12
N LYS A 792 14.28 -15.86 25.16
CA LYS A 792 13.75 -17.05 24.49
C LYS A 792 14.10 -18.33 25.26
#